data_AF-A0A0C3LET4-F1
#
_entry.id   AF-A0A0C3LET4-F1
#
_cell.length_a   1.000
_cell.length_b   1.000
_cell.length_c   1.000
_cell.angle_alpha   90.00
_cell.angle_beta   90.00
_cell.angle_gamma   90.00
#
_symmetry.space_group_name_H-M   'P 1'
#
loop_
_entity.id
_entity.type
_entity.pdbx_description
1 polymer ?
#
loop_
_entity_poly.entity_id
_entity_poly.type
_entity_poly.pdbx_seq_one_letter_code
_entity_poly.pdbx_strand_id
1 'polypeptide(L)'
;MASPLLAQVSTLESARAALETNPSAPGDWQVAEVAARTIADTLRTRSDPVDHKTQLGESSLPRTIAGLFTTATTAAGEAGIPSSTAAKTAVYELLRVGANLCSDHNPNRQSLLDAGVVMSVLEMLNAYWRRISTTDPSRLPVDDLRLIKTCIGILLNASLGYEPIRSTLISSNAPLTILQLSSTLYVPGGWVHGDFEEWKWRSGLSSWGWTAISNFKGDDSEDDGPTPASQIEPKQPPLFDAEALPLLVSALRAFIPKLPPQEPPSFDRSACHDFVKSDLDVLNHVSTQLESLSLDSQTVRCGLAGWDVMTTVLDFVEKSEPPKFWASFSSPKEKQNWENQVGFCKAAVIKAVVEVAGEKDSLAILWDEKASEYPGGEFVKKMVGWIRDIKLDSEGARDDLMICATLSLGNLARDESHSSALLAPPYSLTPLLLPLLERKVNLRVKHGCTGLLKHLAQAPQNKGLLGASGTIEALAASGIWRRESDIAEIIQINAIGVAKHLSYLNATNALRLTTPIPNDPEDDSPLDLILDLAQRSDELTVQSEGTRVLVNVIKGLFALQQAGLNGLQSAVPDGAKKPVTSQEDPPVDEEKRKEAIARLLTLDTTEALAEMLARSGRYPILLNEAIVALTLLSTQPPALPLVLQSLLAPLPYRITESGQAVAPPSGTTNGQALASRSSNPLDMIVAILRNPGKLFPLGLIANACTLLGTLGKDSSEDAERVKQATRTALEALIPKAMEVDGEEGKATGAKAKNIVDVAAKKTLEAWSAKP
;
A
#
# COMPACT_ATOMS: atom_id res chain seq x y z
N MET A 1 -16.66 8.73 63.86
CA MET A 1 -17.92 8.88 63.10
C MET A 1 -17.66 8.35 61.71
N ALA A 2 -18.50 7.45 61.18
CA ALA A 2 -18.33 6.95 59.82
C ALA A 2 -18.46 8.11 58.82
N SER A 3 -17.65 8.09 57.76
CA SER A 3 -17.78 9.02 56.64
C SER A 3 -19.22 9.00 56.12
N PRO A 4 -19.88 10.15 55.85
CA PRO A 4 -21.25 10.19 55.32
C PRO A 4 -21.46 9.33 54.08
N LEU A 5 -20.40 9.11 53.29
CA LEU A 5 -20.44 8.22 52.12
C LEU A 5 -20.42 6.73 52.49
N LEU A 6 -19.71 6.32 53.55
CA LEU A 6 -19.73 4.93 54.01
C LEU A 6 -21.12 4.54 54.53
N ALA A 7 -21.88 5.49 55.09
CA ALA A 7 -23.28 5.26 55.43
C ALA A 7 -24.13 4.97 54.18
N GLN A 8 -23.86 5.65 53.05
CA GLN A 8 -24.53 5.35 51.77
C GLN A 8 -24.13 3.98 51.22
N VAL A 9 -22.89 3.52 51.44
CA VAL A 9 -22.48 2.15 51.10
C VAL A 9 -23.31 1.13 51.91
N SER A 10 -23.47 1.32 53.22
CA SER A 10 -24.34 0.45 54.03
C SER A 10 -25.80 0.47 53.59
N THR A 11 -26.30 1.63 53.13
CA THR A 11 -27.65 1.73 52.54
C THR A 11 -27.76 0.89 51.27
N LEU A 12 -26.77 0.93 50.38
CA LEU A 12 -26.74 0.10 49.17
C LEU A 12 -26.66 -1.40 49.49
N GLU A 13 -25.90 -1.79 50.50
CA GLU A 13 -25.84 -3.19 50.96
C GLU A 13 -27.19 -3.67 51.48
N SER A 14 -27.87 -2.83 52.26
CA SER A 14 -29.21 -3.14 52.80
C SER A 14 -30.24 -3.27 51.68
N ALA A 15 -30.22 -2.35 50.71
CA ALA A 15 -31.09 -2.41 49.53
C ALA A 15 -30.80 -3.66 48.69
N ARG A 16 -29.52 -4.03 48.50
CA ARG A 16 -29.13 -5.25 47.80
C ARG A 16 -29.70 -6.49 48.49
N ALA A 17 -29.54 -6.62 49.81
CA ALA A 17 -30.05 -7.77 50.55
C ALA A 17 -31.58 -7.88 50.46
N ALA A 18 -32.30 -6.75 50.50
CA ALA A 18 -33.75 -6.74 50.29
C ALA A 18 -34.12 -7.19 48.87
N LEU A 19 -33.43 -6.66 47.84
CA LEU A 19 -33.68 -7.00 46.44
C LEU A 19 -33.31 -8.44 46.08
N GLU A 20 -32.31 -9.05 46.74
CA GLU A 20 -32.02 -10.48 46.58
C GLU A 20 -33.22 -11.36 47.02
N THR A 21 -34.04 -10.88 47.96
CA THR A 21 -35.26 -11.58 48.39
C THR A 21 -36.49 -11.22 47.55
N ASN A 22 -36.58 -9.98 47.07
CA ASN A 22 -37.68 -9.50 46.23
C ASN A 22 -37.17 -8.56 45.11
N PRO A 23 -36.69 -9.12 43.97
CA PRO A 23 -36.05 -8.35 42.92
C PRO A 23 -36.96 -7.32 42.22
N SER A 24 -38.28 -7.47 42.38
CA SER A 24 -39.29 -6.61 41.75
C SER A 24 -39.77 -5.46 42.64
N ALA A 25 -39.25 -5.31 43.86
CA ALA A 25 -39.67 -4.29 44.82
C ALA A 25 -39.23 -2.87 44.37
N PRO A 26 -40.16 -1.98 43.92
CA PRO A 26 -39.75 -0.68 43.40
C PRO A 26 -39.17 0.25 44.47
N GLY A 27 -39.61 0.10 45.73
CA GLY A 27 -39.13 0.90 46.85
C GLY A 27 -37.66 0.65 47.17
N ASP A 28 -37.21 -0.60 47.14
CA ASP A 28 -35.81 -0.94 47.42
C ASP A 28 -34.88 -0.48 46.28
N TRP A 29 -35.36 -0.52 45.03
CA TRP A 29 -34.67 0.09 43.89
C TRP A 29 -34.55 1.61 44.04
N GLN A 30 -35.59 2.29 44.53
CA GLN A 30 -35.54 3.73 44.78
C GLN A 30 -34.54 4.09 45.90
N VAL A 31 -34.44 3.27 46.95
CA VAL A 31 -33.42 3.43 47.99
C VAL A 31 -32.02 3.28 47.38
N ALA A 32 -31.81 2.28 46.52
CA ALA A 32 -30.55 2.08 45.83
C ALA A 32 -30.20 3.27 44.91
N GLU A 33 -31.17 3.79 44.16
CA GLU A 33 -31.01 4.96 43.30
C GLU A 33 -30.52 6.19 44.08
N VAL A 34 -31.19 6.55 45.18
CA VAL A 34 -30.86 7.75 45.95
C VAL A 34 -29.47 7.66 46.58
N ALA A 35 -29.12 6.49 47.12
CA ALA A 35 -27.81 6.25 47.71
C ALA A 35 -26.71 6.29 46.64
N ALA A 36 -26.90 5.62 45.51
CA ALA A 36 -25.95 5.61 44.39
C ALA A 36 -25.77 7.01 43.79
N ARG A 37 -26.85 7.78 43.60
CA ARG A 37 -26.77 9.16 43.11
C ARG A 37 -25.92 10.04 44.01
N THR A 38 -26.13 9.95 45.32
CA THR A 38 -25.37 10.71 46.32
C THR A 38 -23.88 10.39 46.21
N ILE A 39 -23.52 9.10 46.14
CA ILE A 39 -22.12 8.68 45.97
C ILE A 39 -21.56 9.18 44.63
N ALA A 40 -22.28 9.02 43.53
CA ALA A 40 -21.84 9.40 42.20
C ALA A 40 -21.59 10.91 42.09
N ASP A 41 -22.47 11.74 42.64
CA ASP A 41 -22.35 13.20 42.62
C ASP A 41 -21.16 13.68 43.46
N THR A 42 -20.92 13.07 44.62
CA THR A 42 -19.73 13.38 45.45
C THR A 42 -18.43 12.94 44.80
N LEU A 43 -18.38 11.76 44.16
CA LEU A 43 -17.17 11.29 43.47
C LEU A 43 -16.80 12.14 42.24
N ARG A 44 -17.73 12.94 41.71
CA ARG A 44 -17.49 13.82 40.56
C ARG A 44 -16.67 15.05 40.91
N THR A 45 -16.73 15.53 42.16
CA THR A 45 -16.03 16.75 42.59
C THR A 45 -14.56 16.45 42.90
N ARG A 46 -13.65 17.01 42.08
CA ARG A 46 -12.19 16.79 42.18
C ARG A 46 -11.48 17.64 43.27
N SER A 47 -12.22 18.49 43.97
CA SER A 47 -11.67 19.52 44.87
C SER A 47 -11.89 19.24 46.35
N ASP A 48 -12.33 18.03 46.71
CA ASP A 48 -12.52 17.65 48.10
C ASP A 48 -11.16 17.32 48.75
N PRO A 49 -10.82 17.88 49.92
CA PRO A 49 -9.62 17.49 50.67
C PRO A 49 -9.63 16.03 51.14
N VAL A 50 -10.78 15.35 51.12
CA VAL A 50 -10.91 13.95 51.53
C VAL A 50 -10.79 13.02 50.33
N ASP A 51 -9.89 12.03 50.42
CA ASP A 51 -9.72 10.98 49.42
C ASP A 51 -10.86 9.95 49.48
N HIS A 52 -12.03 10.37 49.00
CA HIS A 52 -13.22 9.53 48.92
C HIS A 52 -13.06 8.36 47.92
N LYS A 53 -12.22 8.50 46.89
CA LYS A 53 -12.03 7.46 45.87
C LYS A 53 -11.34 6.24 46.46
N THR A 54 -10.22 6.42 47.16
CA THR A 54 -9.51 5.32 47.81
C THR A 54 -10.38 4.69 48.89
N GLN A 55 -10.98 5.51 49.78
CA GLN A 55 -11.83 5.02 50.87
C GLN A 55 -13.01 4.16 50.36
N LEU A 56 -13.67 4.58 49.29
CA LEU A 56 -14.80 3.83 48.74
C LEU A 56 -14.35 2.63 47.90
N GLY A 57 -13.22 2.72 47.21
CA GLY A 57 -12.66 1.61 46.43
C GLY A 57 -12.22 0.43 47.28
N GLU A 58 -11.65 0.68 48.46
CA GLU A 58 -11.24 -0.35 49.43
C GLU A 58 -12.42 -0.93 50.23
N SER A 59 -13.60 -0.31 50.15
CA SER A 59 -14.80 -0.77 50.85
C SER A 59 -15.47 -1.96 50.15
N SER A 60 -16.62 -2.38 50.65
CA SER A 60 -17.49 -3.37 50.00
C SER A 60 -18.18 -2.84 48.73
N LEU A 61 -18.12 -1.54 48.44
CA LEU A 61 -18.87 -0.89 47.36
C LEU A 61 -18.70 -1.57 45.99
N PRO A 62 -17.50 -1.92 45.50
CA PRO A 62 -17.35 -2.64 44.21
C PRO A 62 -18.17 -3.94 44.15
N ARG A 63 -18.12 -4.74 45.22
CA ARG A 63 -18.88 -6.00 45.34
C ARG A 63 -20.38 -5.76 45.45
N THR A 64 -20.79 -4.69 46.13
CA THR A 64 -22.20 -4.29 46.24
C THR A 64 -22.77 -3.85 44.89
N ILE A 65 -22.02 -3.08 44.10
CA ILE A 65 -22.39 -2.69 42.73
C ILE A 65 -22.60 -3.93 41.86
N ALA A 66 -21.63 -4.86 41.84
CA ALA A 66 -21.73 -6.09 41.05
C ALA A 66 -22.96 -6.94 41.42
N GLY A 67 -23.25 -7.07 42.73
CA GLY A 67 -24.43 -7.79 43.21
C GLY A 67 -25.76 -7.13 42.81
N LEU A 68 -25.82 -5.79 42.86
CA LEU A 68 -27.00 -5.04 42.41
C LEU A 68 -27.20 -5.14 40.90
N PHE A 69 -26.13 -5.13 40.09
CA PHE A 69 -26.22 -5.40 38.66
C PHE A 69 -26.76 -6.80 38.38
N THR A 70 -26.23 -7.81 39.07
CA THR A 70 -26.71 -9.20 38.95
C THR A 70 -28.19 -9.31 39.29
N THR A 71 -28.62 -8.66 40.38
CA THR A 71 -30.03 -8.68 40.80
C THR A 71 -30.93 -7.96 39.78
N ALA A 72 -30.48 -6.83 39.23
CA ALA A 72 -31.23 -6.08 38.24
C ALA A 72 -31.43 -6.87 36.94
N THR A 73 -30.42 -7.62 36.49
CA THR A 73 -30.42 -8.32 35.20
C THR A 73 -30.96 -9.74 35.25
N THR A 74 -31.16 -10.30 36.44
CA THR A 74 -31.76 -11.63 36.66
C THR A 74 -33.22 -11.58 37.13
N ALA A 75 -33.69 -10.41 37.57
CA ALA A 75 -35.09 -10.19 37.93
C ALA A 75 -36.04 -10.50 36.75
N ALA A 76 -37.27 -10.95 37.04
CA ALA A 76 -38.26 -11.33 36.03
C ALA A 76 -38.35 -10.30 34.89
N GLY A 77 -38.02 -10.73 33.66
CA GLY A 77 -37.86 -9.86 32.50
C GLY A 77 -36.97 -10.48 31.41
N GLU A 78 -36.45 -9.65 30.51
CA GLU A 78 -35.48 -10.06 29.49
C GLU A 78 -34.10 -10.27 30.11
N ALA A 79 -33.57 -11.50 30.01
CA ALA A 79 -32.33 -11.89 30.68
C ALA A 79 -31.15 -11.00 30.26
N GLY A 80 -30.52 -10.35 31.23
CA GLY A 80 -29.38 -9.45 31.02
C GLY A 80 -29.73 -7.95 30.97
N ILE A 81 -31.01 -7.57 31.01
CA ILE A 81 -31.45 -6.17 30.96
C ILE A 81 -32.33 -5.86 32.19
N PRO A 82 -32.15 -4.69 32.85
CA PRO A 82 -33.01 -4.30 33.97
C PRO A 82 -34.49 -4.22 33.58
N SER A 83 -35.35 -4.95 34.30
CA SER A 83 -36.73 -5.22 33.87
C SER A 83 -37.76 -4.14 34.24
N SER A 84 -37.51 -3.32 35.26
CA SER A 84 -38.42 -2.26 35.70
C SER A 84 -37.80 -0.86 35.56
N THR A 85 -38.63 0.18 35.42
CA THR A 85 -38.16 1.57 35.37
C THR A 85 -37.34 1.95 36.61
N ALA A 86 -37.77 1.52 37.81
CA ALA A 86 -37.04 1.78 39.05
C ALA A 86 -35.67 1.08 39.08
N ALA A 87 -35.58 -0.15 38.56
CA ALA A 87 -34.29 -0.84 38.41
C ALA A 87 -33.39 -0.12 37.40
N LYS A 88 -33.94 0.36 36.27
CA LYS A 88 -33.18 1.12 35.25
C LYS A 88 -32.59 2.42 35.81
N THR A 89 -33.38 3.19 36.58
CA THR A 89 -32.87 4.43 37.20
C THR A 89 -31.79 4.16 38.24
N ALA A 90 -31.96 3.13 39.08
CA ALA A 90 -30.94 2.72 40.04
C ALA A 90 -29.65 2.24 39.37
N VAL A 91 -29.76 1.37 38.35
CA VAL A 91 -28.61 0.88 37.57
C VAL A 91 -27.87 2.02 36.89
N TYR A 92 -28.59 3.01 36.33
CA TYR A 92 -27.97 4.20 35.76
C TYR A 92 -27.09 4.94 36.77
N GLU A 93 -27.57 5.15 38.00
CA GLU A 93 -26.76 5.81 39.05
C GLU A 93 -25.58 4.94 39.50
N LEU A 94 -25.75 3.62 39.60
CA LEU A 94 -24.67 2.68 39.93
C LEU A 94 -23.56 2.68 38.87
N LEU A 95 -23.91 2.77 37.58
CA LEU A 95 -22.94 2.92 36.49
C LEU A 95 -22.14 4.22 36.64
N ARG A 96 -22.79 5.33 37.03
CA ARG A 96 -22.09 6.60 37.33
C ARG A 96 -21.15 6.48 38.52
N VAL A 97 -21.56 5.77 39.58
CA VAL A 97 -20.67 5.48 40.72
C VAL A 97 -19.41 4.78 40.23
N GLY A 98 -19.56 3.68 39.48
CA GLY A 98 -18.41 2.93 38.96
C GLY A 98 -17.50 3.79 38.07
N ALA A 99 -18.07 4.53 37.11
CA ALA A 99 -17.32 5.39 36.21
C ALA A 99 -16.53 6.50 36.93
N ASN A 100 -17.10 7.09 37.98
CA ASN A 100 -16.44 8.14 38.77
C ASN A 100 -15.42 7.55 39.76
N LEU A 101 -15.69 6.36 40.31
CA LEU A 101 -14.80 5.67 41.26
C LEU A 101 -13.47 5.27 40.61
N CYS A 102 -13.49 4.88 39.34
CA CYS A 102 -12.30 4.42 38.61
C CYS A 102 -11.64 5.47 37.70
N SER A 103 -12.22 6.67 37.61
CA SER A 103 -11.64 7.79 36.84
C SER A 103 -10.27 8.15 37.42
N ASP A 104 -9.24 8.03 36.59
CA ASP A 104 -7.83 8.32 36.91
C ASP A 104 -7.32 7.57 38.16
N HIS A 105 -7.84 6.35 38.44
CA HIS A 105 -7.53 5.62 39.67
C HIS A 105 -7.34 4.10 39.47
N ASN A 106 -6.11 3.68 39.16
CA ASN A 106 -5.77 2.28 38.84
C ASN A 106 -6.13 1.24 39.93
N PRO A 107 -5.91 1.48 41.24
CA PRO A 107 -6.34 0.52 42.27
C PRO A 107 -7.85 0.27 42.28
N ASN A 108 -8.65 1.29 41.94
CA ASN A 108 -10.10 1.17 41.87
C ASN A 108 -10.53 0.48 40.58
N ARG A 109 -9.80 0.70 39.48
CA ARG A 109 -9.98 -0.09 38.25
C ARG A 109 -9.78 -1.58 38.53
N GLN A 110 -8.69 -1.96 39.20
CA GLN A 110 -8.47 -3.34 39.62
C GLN A 110 -9.60 -3.85 40.54
N SER A 111 -10.01 -3.05 41.52
CA SER A 111 -11.09 -3.44 42.45
C SER A 111 -12.44 -3.67 41.75
N LEU A 112 -12.77 -2.87 40.72
CA LEU A 112 -13.96 -3.08 39.89
C LEU A 112 -13.84 -4.32 39.00
N LEU A 113 -12.63 -4.59 38.48
CA LEU A 113 -12.35 -5.80 37.70
C LEU A 113 -12.52 -7.06 38.58
N ASP A 114 -11.88 -7.09 39.76
CA ASP A 114 -11.93 -8.20 40.72
C ASP A 114 -13.35 -8.46 41.23
N ALA A 115 -14.14 -7.41 41.41
CA ALA A 115 -15.55 -7.52 41.81
C ALA A 115 -16.47 -8.00 40.68
N GLY A 116 -15.99 -8.13 39.43
CA GLY A 116 -16.78 -8.55 38.27
C GLY A 116 -17.68 -7.46 37.69
N VAL A 117 -17.47 -6.19 38.06
CA VAL A 117 -18.28 -5.06 37.58
C VAL A 117 -18.11 -4.87 36.07
N VAL A 118 -16.86 -4.92 35.57
CA VAL A 118 -16.53 -4.74 34.15
C VAL A 118 -17.27 -5.77 33.28
N MET A 119 -17.20 -7.05 33.66
CA MET A 119 -17.85 -8.13 32.89
C MET A 119 -19.37 -8.09 33.00
N SER A 120 -19.91 -7.68 34.14
CA SER A 120 -21.36 -7.49 34.30
C SER A 120 -21.90 -6.38 33.38
N VAL A 121 -21.13 -5.29 33.21
CA VAL A 121 -21.50 -4.21 32.29
C VAL A 121 -21.41 -4.67 30.83
N LEU A 122 -20.38 -5.43 30.47
CA LEU A 122 -20.25 -5.98 29.12
C LEU A 122 -21.40 -6.95 28.79
N GLU A 123 -21.80 -7.82 29.73
CA GLU A 123 -22.92 -8.72 29.52
C GLU A 123 -24.24 -7.97 29.32
N MET A 124 -24.43 -6.83 30.01
CA MET A 124 -25.58 -5.96 29.78
C MET A 124 -25.59 -5.38 28.36
N LEU A 125 -24.44 -4.94 27.84
CA LEU A 125 -24.30 -4.49 26.45
C LEU A 125 -24.59 -5.63 25.45
N ASN A 126 -24.09 -6.84 25.71
CA ASN A 126 -24.39 -8.02 24.90
C ASN A 126 -25.89 -8.35 24.90
N ALA A 127 -26.56 -8.22 26.05
CA ALA A 127 -28.00 -8.44 26.17
C ALA A 127 -28.79 -7.38 25.36
N TYR A 128 -28.40 -6.10 25.43
CA TYR A 128 -28.98 -5.06 24.59
C TYR A 128 -28.77 -5.34 23.11
N TRP A 129 -27.58 -5.79 22.70
CA TRP A 129 -27.33 -6.17 21.32
C TRP A 129 -28.26 -7.30 20.86
N ARG A 130 -28.38 -8.38 21.64
CA ARG A 130 -29.30 -9.50 21.35
C ARG A 130 -30.75 -9.03 21.16
N ARG A 131 -31.21 -8.10 22.00
CA ARG A 131 -32.54 -7.49 21.89
C ARG A 131 -32.71 -6.71 20.59
N ILE A 132 -31.76 -5.84 20.27
CA ILE A 132 -31.81 -4.96 19.09
C ILE A 132 -31.67 -5.77 17.79
N SER A 133 -30.94 -6.89 17.79
CA SER A 133 -30.85 -7.76 16.61
C SER A 133 -32.19 -8.41 16.22
N THR A 134 -33.15 -8.48 17.14
CA THR A 134 -34.46 -9.13 16.91
C THR A 134 -35.63 -8.15 16.88
N THR A 135 -35.39 -6.88 17.20
CA THR A 135 -36.42 -5.84 17.31
C THR A 135 -36.03 -4.60 16.51
N ASP A 136 -36.99 -3.73 16.22
CA ASP A 136 -36.75 -2.48 15.51
C ASP A 136 -35.93 -1.51 16.41
N PRO A 137 -34.67 -1.15 16.03
CA PRO A 137 -33.80 -0.29 16.85
C PRO A 137 -34.35 1.12 17.05
N SER A 138 -35.26 1.57 16.18
CA SER A 138 -35.91 2.88 16.29
C SER A 138 -36.90 2.95 17.46
N ARG A 139 -37.35 1.80 17.99
CA ARG A 139 -38.35 1.71 19.06
C ARG A 139 -37.74 1.60 20.46
N LEU A 140 -36.41 1.69 20.57
CA LEU A 140 -35.73 1.55 21.85
C LEU A 140 -36.03 2.77 22.76
N PRO A 141 -36.54 2.58 23.98
CA PRO A 141 -36.82 3.69 24.90
C PRO A 141 -35.58 4.53 25.24
N VAL A 142 -35.79 5.82 25.51
CA VAL A 142 -34.72 6.76 25.91
C VAL A 142 -33.95 6.29 27.14
N ASP A 143 -34.63 5.68 28.12
CA ASP A 143 -33.98 5.12 29.32
C ASP A 143 -32.98 4.01 28.96
N ASP A 144 -33.28 3.19 27.95
CA ASP A 144 -32.38 2.14 27.46
C ASP A 144 -31.18 2.75 26.71
N LEU A 145 -31.39 3.78 25.89
CA LEU A 145 -30.30 4.52 25.24
C LEU A 145 -29.34 5.15 26.27
N ARG A 146 -29.91 5.72 27.34
CA ARG A 146 -29.16 6.32 28.45
C ARG A 146 -28.33 5.27 29.19
N LEU A 147 -28.90 4.09 29.45
CA LEU A 147 -28.18 2.97 30.06
C LEU A 147 -27.04 2.48 29.19
N ILE A 148 -27.29 2.19 27.90
CA ILE A 148 -26.25 1.69 26.98
C ILE A 148 -25.09 2.68 26.90
N LYS A 149 -25.36 3.98 26.72
CA LYS A 149 -24.31 5.01 26.70
C LYS A 149 -23.51 5.02 28.01
N THR A 150 -24.18 4.91 29.16
CA THR A 150 -23.50 4.96 30.46
C THR A 150 -22.68 3.69 30.72
N CYS A 151 -23.14 2.52 30.25
CA CYS A 151 -22.36 1.29 30.21
C CYS A 151 -21.07 1.45 29.38
N ILE A 152 -21.15 2.04 28.18
CA ILE A 152 -19.95 2.34 27.39
C ILE A 152 -19.02 3.29 28.16
N GLY A 153 -19.57 4.29 28.84
CA GLY A 153 -18.79 5.27 29.61
C GLY A 153 -17.99 4.69 30.77
N ILE A 154 -18.59 3.79 31.57
CA ILE A 154 -17.84 3.12 32.64
C ILE A 154 -16.73 2.24 32.06
N LEU A 155 -16.97 1.51 30.96
CA LEU A 155 -15.95 0.68 30.31
C LEU A 155 -14.78 1.54 29.80
N LEU A 156 -15.08 2.66 29.13
CA LEU A 156 -14.08 3.63 28.67
C LEU A 156 -13.22 4.16 29.84
N ASN A 157 -13.86 4.65 30.92
CA ASN A 157 -13.13 5.17 32.08
C ASN A 157 -12.27 4.10 32.78
N ALA A 158 -12.75 2.86 32.79
CA ALA A 158 -12.07 1.73 33.38
C ALA A 158 -10.87 1.25 32.54
N SER A 159 -10.95 1.30 31.20
CA SER A 159 -9.88 0.86 30.30
C SER A 159 -8.83 1.93 29.99
N LEU A 160 -9.17 3.22 30.12
CA LEU A 160 -8.32 4.35 29.72
C LEU A 160 -6.97 4.33 30.44
N GLY A 161 -5.90 3.98 29.71
CA GLY A 161 -4.54 3.87 30.25
C GLY A 161 -4.34 2.72 31.26
N TYR A 162 -5.23 1.72 31.28
CA TYR A 162 -5.13 0.58 32.20
C TYR A 162 -5.25 -0.77 31.50
N GLU A 163 -4.10 -1.40 31.29
CA GLU A 163 -3.97 -2.59 30.43
C GLU A 163 -4.79 -3.81 30.89
N PRO A 164 -4.86 -4.20 32.18
CA PRO A 164 -5.59 -5.41 32.59
C PRO A 164 -7.06 -5.42 32.16
N ILE A 165 -7.74 -4.27 32.25
CA ILE A 165 -9.13 -4.15 31.81
C ILE A 165 -9.21 -4.09 30.29
N ARG A 166 -8.30 -3.37 29.64
CA ARG A 166 -8.26 -3.28 28.17
C ARG A 166 -8.10 -4.67 27.54
N SER A 167 -7.10 -5.45 27.95
CA SER A 167 -6.88 -6.78 27.39
C SER A 167 -8.06 -7.73 27.69
N THR A 168 -8.68 -7.61 28.87
CA THR A 168 -9.89 -8.39 29.22
C THR A 168 -11.06 -8.06 28.31
N LEU A 169 -11.31 -6.77 28.04
CA LEU A 169 -12.40 -6.32 27.16
C LEU A 169 -12.17 -6.73 25.71
N ILE A 170 -10.95 -6.59 25.20
CA ILE A 170 -10.58 -7.03 23.84
C ILE A 170 -10.77 -8.55 23.71
N SER A 171 -10.25 -9.32 24.66
CA SER A 171 -10.39 -10.80 24.67
C SER A 171 -11.85 -11.27 24.77
N SER A 172 -12.73 -10.41 25.29
CA SER A 172 -14.17 -10.67 25.42
C SER A 172 -14.99 -10.09 24.27
N ASN A 173 -14.34 -9.66 23.19
CA ASN A 173 -14.96 -9.08 21.99
C ASN A 173 -15.81 -7.81 22.25
N ALA A 174 -15.51 -7.06 23.31
CA ALA A 174 -16.19 -5.81 23.62
C ALA A 174 -16.12 -4.76 22.49
N PRO A 175 -15.01 -4.61 21.73
CA PRO A 175 -14.97 -3.67 20.61
C PRO A 175 -16.07 -3.93 19.57
N LEU A 176 -16.31 -5.20 19.22
CA LEU A 176 -17.34 -5.56 18.23
C LEU A 176 -18.75 -5.28 18.77
N THR A 177 -19.05 -5.64 20.02
CA THR A 177 -20.35 -5.33 20.64
C THR A 177 -20.61 -3.82 20.67
N ILE A 178 -19.59 -3.02 21.02
CA ILE A 178 -19.71 -1.55 21.04
C ILE A 178 -19.93 -1.01 19.62
N LEU A 179 -19.22 -1.54 18.61
CA LEU A 179 -19.40 -1.15 17.21
C LEU A 179 -20.81 -1.49 16.71
N GLN A 180 -21.31 -2.69 17.03
CA GLN A 180 -22.66 -3.16 16.70
C GLN A 180 -23.73 -2.21 17.26
N LEU A 181 -23.65 -1.89 18.55
CA LEU A 181 -24.58 -0.98 19.19
C LEU A 181 -24.48 0.44 18.64
N SER A 182 -23.27 0.97 18.48
CA SER A 182 -23.04 2.35 18.02
C SER A 182 -23.53 2.56 16.59
N SER A 183 -23.24 1.61 15.69
CA SER A 183 -23.61 1.70 14.27
C SER A 183 -25.11 1.42 14.03
N THR A 184 -25.73 0.60 14.87
CA THR A 184 -27.15 0.25 14.73
C THR A 184 -28.06 1.30 15.36
N LEU A 185 -27.68 1.86 16.51
CA LEU A 185 -28.50 2.83 17.23
C LEU A 185 -28.34 4.26 16.75
N TYR A 186 -27.25 4.57 16.05
CA TYR A 186 -27.03 5.86 15.39
C TYR A 186 -26.63 5.64 13.93
N VAL A 187 -27.60 5.82 13.04
CA VAL A 187 -27.37 5.82 11.60
C VAL A 187 -27.25 7.27 11.13
N PRO A 188 -26.15 7.65 10.44
CA PRO A 188 -25.98 9.02 9.99
C PRO A 188 -27.16 9.50 9.13
N GLY A 189 -27.59 10.74 9.35
CA GLY A 189 -28.79 11.32 8.73
C GLY A 189 -30.14 10.78 9.22
N GLY A 190 -30.17 9.81 10.15
CA GLY A 190 -31.43 9.27 10.68
C GLY A 190 -32.22 10.26 11.57
N TRP A 191 -31.53 11.28 12.09
CA TRP A 191 -32.08 12.29 12.99
C TRP A 191 -33.08 13.25 12.33
N VAL A 192 -33.11 13.34 11.00
CA VAL A 192 -33.88 14.36 10.25
C VAL A 192 -35.38 14.41 10.62
N HIS A 193 -35.97 13.26 10.96
CA HIS A 193 -37.39 13.14 11.30
C HIS A 193 -37.64 12.62 12.73
N GLY A 194 -36.66 12.80 13.63
CA GLY A 194 -36.69 12.20 14.95
C GLY A 194 -37.12 13.13 16.08
N ASP A 195 -37.20 12.56 17.29
CA ASP A 195 -37.29 13.33 18.54
C ASP A 195 -35.90 13.85 18.96
N PHE A 196 -35.83 15.12 19.37
CA PHE A 196 -34.56 15.77 19.72
C PHE A 196 -33.83 15.08 20.88
N GLU A 197 -34.55 14.75 21.95
CA GLU A 197 -33.95 14.14 23.14
C GLU A 197 -33.47 12.73 22.81
N GLU A 198 -34.26 11.96 22.05
CA GLU A 198 -33.86 10.62 21.60
C GLU A 198 -32.55 10.67 20.78
N TRP A 199 -32.49 11.54 19.77
CA TRP A 199 -31.32 11.61 18.89
C TRP A 199 -30.09 12.19 19.55
N LYS A 200 -30.24 13.07 20.55
CA LYS A 200 -29.15 13.53 21.41
C LYS A 200 -28.52 12.38 22.20
N TRP A 201 -29.32 11.41 22.66
CA TRP A 201 -28.79 10.21 23.31
C TRP A 201 -28.14 9.26 22.31
N ARG A 202 -28.72 9.06 21.12
CA ARG A 202 -28.15 8.23 20.05
C ARG A 202 -26.80 8.76 19.57
N SER A 203 -26.68 10.06 19.29
CA SER A 203 -25.42 10.68 18.87
C SER A 203 -24.36 10.61 19.97
N GLY A 204 -24.74 10.90 21.20
CA GLY A 204 -23.85 10.80 22.36
C GLY A 204 -23.37 9.37 22.64
N LEU A 205 -24.21 8.36 22.38
CA LEU A 205 -23.85 6.94 22.47
C LEU A 205 -22.81 6.58 21.41
N SER A 206 -23.05 6.94 20.15
CA SER A 206 -22.13 6.70 19.05
C SER A 206 -20.77 7.34 19.29
N SER A 207 -20.76 8.61 19.71
CA SER A 207 -19.53 9.34 20.05
C SER A 207 -18.71 8.63 21.15
N TRP A 208 -19.37 8.18 22.22
CA TRP A 208 -18.70 7.44 23.30
C TRP A 208 -18.24 6.05 22.85
N GLY A 209 -19.01 5.38 21.99
CA GLY A 209 -18.64 4.09 21.41
C GLY A 209 -17.38 4.18 20.58
N TRP A 210 -17.30 5.16 19.67
CA TRP A 210 -16.10 5.39 18.87
C TRP A 210 -14.89 5.82 19.72
N THR A 211 -15.12 6.60 20.77
CA THR A 211 -14.06 6.97 21.73
C THR A 211 -13.51 5.73 22.44
N ALA A 212 -14.39 4.82 22.89
CA ALA A 212 -14.00 3.56 23.50
C ALA A 212 -13.23 2.65 22.52
N ILE A 213 -13.72 2.49 21.29
CA ILE A 213 -13.04 1.71 20.24
C ILE A 213 -11.65 2.28 19.96
N SER A 214 -11.53 3.61 19.87
CA SER A 214 -10.24 4.27 19.64
C SER A 214 -9.29 4.06 20.82
N ASN A 215 -9.80 4.10 22.06
CA ASN A 215 -9.00 3.82 23.25
C ASN A 215 -8.48 2.38 23.31
N PHE A 216 -9.23 1.40 22.79
CA PHE A 216 -8.78 0.00 22.77
C PHE A 216 -7.59 -0.23 21.85
N LYS A 217 -7.39 0.60 20.81
CA LYS A 217 -6.21 0.48 19.93
C LYS A 217 -4.89 0.78 20.64
N GLY A 218 -4.93 1.50 21.77
CA GLY A 218 -3.73 1.99 22.44
C GLY A 218 -3.12 3.23 21.76
N ASP A 219 -2.17 3.87 22.45
CA ASP A 219 -1.36 4.93 21.87
C ASP A 219 -0.28 4.27 20.99
N ASP A 220 -0.63 3.94 19.76
CA ASP A 220 0.37 3.73 18.70
C ASP A 220 0.95 5.11 18.35
N SER A 221 1.72 5.71 19.26
CA SER A 221 2.50 6.89 18.92
C SER A 221 3.55 6.47 17.90
N GLU A 222 3.37 6.93 16.66
CA GLU A 222 4.34 6.90 15.56
C GLU A 222 5.65 7.68 15.87
N ASP A 223 5.98 7.94 17.14
CA ASP A 223 7.08 8.80 17.59
C ASP A 223 8.26 8.05 18.24
N ASP A 224 8.26 6.72 18.19
CA ASP A 224 9.49 5.97 18.46
C ASP A 224 10.29 5.86 17.17
N GLY A 225 11.35 6.68 17.07
CA GLY A 225 12.40 6.54 16.06
C GLY A 225 12.94 5.10 15.98
N PRO A 226 13.80 4.78 15.00
CA PRO A 226 14.12 3.40 14.61
C PRO A 226 14.47 2.52 15.82
N THR A 227 13.49 1.73 16.26
CA THR A 227 13.62 0.84 17.41
C THR A 227 14.54 -0.31 16.99
N PRO A 228 15.60 -0.63 17.77
CA PRO A 228 16.49 -1.73 17.43
C PRO A 228 15.70 -3.04 17.28
N ALA A 229 16.01 -3.81 16.22
CA ALA A 229 15.30 -5.04 15.82
C ALA A 229 15.16 -6.13 16.93
N SER A 230 15.80 -5.96 18.08
CA SER A 230 15.69 -6.83 19.25
C SER A 230 14.53 -6.51 20.20
N GLN A 231 13.74 -5.46 19.94
CA GLN A 231 12.59 -5.04 20.76
C GLN A 231 11.31 -4.84 19.92
N ILE A 232 11.15 -5.60 18.83
CA ILE A 232 9.88 -5.65 18.11
C ILE A 232 8.91 -6.43 19.00
N GLU A 233 8.19 -5.72 19.86
CA GLU A 233 6.97 -6.28 20.43
C GLU A 233 6.04 -6.67 19.28
N PRO A 234 5.36 -7.84 19.35
CA PRO A 234 4.44 -8.24 18.30
C PRO A 234 3.37 -7.16 18.15
N LYS A 235 3.26 -6.59 16.93
CA LYS A 235 2.21 -5.63 16.57
C LYS A 235 0.88 -6.17 17.07
N GLN A 236 0.16 -5.40 17.89
CA GLN A 236 -1.11 -5.86 18.46
C GLN A 236 -2.05 -6.31 17.33
N PRO A 237 -2.78 -7.43 17.51
CA PRO A 237 -3.71 -7.88 16.49
C PRO A 237 -4.76 -6.80 16.24
N PRO A 238 -5.25 -6.66 14.99
CA PRO A 238 -6.28 -5.68 14.67
C PRO A 238 -7.52 -5.92 15.54
N LEU A 239 -8.13 -4.83 16.02
CA LEU A 239 -9.33 -4.91 16.87
C LEU A 239 -10.53 -5.58 16.20
N PHE A 240 -10.57 -5.56 14.87
CA PHE A 240 -11.67 -6.07 14.07
C PHE A 240 -11.15 -7.00 12.98
N ASP A 241 -11.99 -7.93 12.56
CA ASP A 241 -11.79 -8.77 11.40
C ASP A 241 -12.88 -8.53 10.35
N ALA A 242 -13.06 -9.48 9.42
CA ALA A 242 -14.06 -9.37 8.36
C ALA A 242 -15.51 -9.30 8.88
N GLU A 243 -15.82 -9.74 10.10
CA GLU A 243 -17.17 -9.70 10.68
C GLU A 243 -17.66 -8.26 10.90
N ALA A 244 -16.75 -7.31 11.12
CA ALA A 244 -17.10 -5.91 11.32
C ALA A 244 -17.48 -5.17 10.01
N LEU A 245 -17.15 -5.74 8.85
CA LEU A 245 -17.29 -5.06 7.56
C LEU A 245 -18.72 -4.62 7.21
N PRO A 246 -19.79 -5.44 7.42
CA PRO A 246 -21.15 -5.00 7.16
C PRO A 246 -21.54 -3.75 7.96
N LEU A 247 -21.06 -3.63 9.20
CA LEU A 247 -21.33 -2.49 10.07
C LEU A 247 -20.61 -1.24 9.56
N LEU A 248 -19.30 -1.36 9.29
CA LEU A 248 -18.48 -0.26 8.78
C LEU A 248 -19.00 0.25 7.44
N VAL A 249 -19.22 -0.66 6.48
CA VAL A 249 -19.64 -0.28 5.13
C VAL A 249 -21.08 0.25 5.09
N SER A 250 -21.96 -0.18 6.00
CA SER A 250 -23.33 0.34 6.07
C SER A 250 -23.38 1.85 6.35
N ALA A 251 -22.46 2.37 7.17
CA ALA A 251 -22.42 3.78 7.52
C ALA A 251 -22.11 4.69 6.31
N LEU A 252 -21.33 4.19 5.34
CA LEU A 252 -21.03 4.91 4.10
C LEU A 252 -22.29 5.24 3.29
N ARG A 253 -23.34 4.41 3.39
CA ARG A 253 -24.58 4.56 2.61
C ARG A 253 -25.35 5.85 2.89
N ALA A 254 -25.14 6.46 4.05
CA ALA A 254 -25.78 7.73 4.40
C ALA A 254 -25.26 8.91 3.55
N PHE A 255 -24.04 8.79 3.02
CA PHE A 255 -23.36 9.82 2.23
C PHE A 255 -23.45 9.57 0.73
N ILE A 256 -24.10 8.48 0.31
CA ILE A 256 -24.42 8.20 -1.08
C ILE A 256 -25.75 8.89 -1.38
N PRO A 257 -25.81 9.89 -2.29
CA PRO A 257 -27.02 10.64 -2.58
C PRO A 257 -28.21 9.73 -2.89
N LYS A 258 -29.27 9.86 -2.09
CA LYS A 258 -30.60 9.32 -2.37
C LYS A 258 -31.49 10.44 -2.93
N LEU A 259 -32.67 10.10 -3.45
CA LEU A 259 -33.71 11.09 -3.76
C LEU A 259 -33.86 12.06 -2.56
N PRO A 260 -33.89 13.38 -2.79
CA PRO A 260 -33.84 14.35 -1.71
C PRO A 260 -35.04 14.17 -0.76
N PRO A 261 -34.84 14.23 0.58
CA PRO A 261 -35.95 14.27 1.52
C PRO A 261 -36.82 15.49 1.22
N GLN A 262 -38.14 15.30 1.21
CA GLN A 262 -39.09 16.33 0.77
C GLN A 262 -39.32 17.45 1.81
N GLU A 263 -38.88 17.26 3.06
CA GLU A 263 -39.15 18.19 4.16
C GLU A 263 -37.88 18.57 4.94
N PRO A 264 -37.76 19.84 5.39
CA PRO A 264 -36.65 20.30 6.21
C PRO A 264 -36.67 19.63 7.61
N PRO A 265 -35.51 19.50 8.28
CA PRO A 265 -35.46 18.94 9.63
C PRO A 265 -36.26 19.79 10.62
N SER A 266 -36.87 19.16 11.62
CA SER A 266 -37.72 19.80 12.63
C SER A 266 -36.95 20.50 13.76
N PHE A 267 -35.61 20.45 13.74
CA PHE A 267 -34.75 21.00 14.80
C PHE A 267 -34.22 22.39 14.47
N ASP A 268 -33.74 23.10 15.51
CA ASP A 268 -33.03 24.36 15.30
C ASP A 268 -31.66 24.16 14.63
N ARG A 269 -31.07 25.27 14.17
CA ARG A 269 -29.79 25.25 13.46
C ARG A 269 -28.63 24.71 14.29
N SER A 270 -28.60 24.97 15.60
CA SER A 270 -27.51 24.52 16.47
C SER A 270 -27.54 23.01 16.65
N ALA A 271 -28.73 22.46 16.93
CA ALA A 271 -28.97 21.04 17.02
C ALA A 271 -28.63 20.31 15.71
N CYS A 272 -29.07 20.85 14.57
CA CYS A 272 -28.73 20.29 13.26
C CYS A 272 -27.20 20.27 13.03
N HIS A 273 -26.49 21.32 13.44
CA HIS A 273 -25.03 21.37 13.32
C HIS A 273 -24.32 20.31 14.17
N ASP A 274 -24.78 20.08 15.40
CA ASP A 274 -24.23 19.04 16.28
C ASP A 274 -24.45 17.62 15.74
N PHE A 275 -25.61 17.38 15.12
CA PHE A 275 -25.88 16.09 14.45
C PHE A 275 -25.07 15.92 13.16
N VAL A 276 -24.90 16.96 12.35
CA VAL A 276 -24.02 16.91 11.18
C VAL A 276 -22.58 16.61 11.59
N LYS A 277 -22.09 17.23 12.66
CA LYS A 277 -20.77 16.93 13.20
C LYS A 277 -20.67 15.46 13.61
N SER A 278 -21.69 14.95 14.30
CA SER A 278 -21.74 13.54 14.71
C SER A 278 -21.74 12.59 13.50
N ASP A 279 -22.46 12.91 12.43
CA ASP A 279 -22.46 12.14 11.18
C ASP A 279 -21.06 12.10 10.54
N LEU A 280 -20.37 13.25 10.49
CA LEU A 280 -19.03 13.37 9.94
C LEU A 280 -17.98 12.65 10.80
N ASP A 281 -18.11 12.69 12.13
CA ASP A 281 -17.25 11.96 13.05
C ASP A 281 -17.39 10.44 12.83
N VAL A 282 -18.61 9.93 12.66
CA VAL A 282 -18.84 8.51 12.30
C VAL A 282 -18.18 8.17 10.96
N LEU A 283 -18.37 9.01 9.93
CA LEU A 283 -17.77 8.77 8.61
C LEU A 283 -16.25 8.72 8.69
N ASN A 284 -15.64 9.64 9.44
CA ASN A 284 -14.20 9.70 9.63
C ASN A 284 -13.69 8.43 10.32
N HIS A 285 -14.31 8.04 11.44
CA HIS A 285 -13.94 6.80 12.14
C HIS A 285 -14.05 5.58 11.23
N VAL A 286 -15.18 5.41 10.54
CA VAL A 286 -15.40 4.28 9.63
C VAL A 286 -14.36 4.24 8.51
N SER A 287 -14.09 5.39 7.88
CA SER A 287 -13.16 5.47 6.75
C SER A 287 -11.72 5.16 7.18
N THR A 288 -11.29 5.69 8.33
CA THR A 288 -9.98 5.38 8.91
C THR A 288 -9.87 3.92 9.37
N GLN A 289 -10.95 3.33 9.90
CA GLN A 289 -10.96 1.89 10.22
C GLN A 289 -10.83 1.03 8.96
N LEU A 290 -11.56 1.35 7.89
CA LEU A 290 -11.46 0.62 6.63
C LEU A 290 -10.05 0.72 6.03
N GLU A 291 -9.43 1.90 6.06
CA GLU A 291 -8.04 2.09 5.64
C GLU A 291 -7.07 1.26 6.50
N SER A 292 -7.07 1.44 7.82
CA SER A 292 -6.18 0.71 8.73
C SER A 292 -6.35 -0.81 8.61
N LEU A 293 -7.58 -1.31 8.66
CA LEU A 293 -7.85 -2.75 8.57
C LEU A 293 -7.45 -3.32 7.19
N SER A 294 -7.60 -2.56 6.11
CA SER A 294 -7.16 -2.99 4.78
C SER A 294 -5.64 -3.09 4.66
N LEU A 295 -4.88 -2.25 5.38
CA LEU A 295 -3.42 -2.32 5.43
C LEU A 295 -2.96 -3.51 6.29
N ASP A 296 -3.61 -3.72 7.44
CA ASP A 296 -3.14 -4.64 8.48
C ASP A 296 -3.68 -6.07 8.39
N SER A 297 -4.79 -6.32 7.68
CA SER A 297 -5.48 -7.62 7.70
C SER A 297 -5.83 -8.15 6.30
N GLN A 298 -5.20 -9.27 5.94
CA GLN A 298 -5.50 -10.03 4.72
C GLN A 298 -6.94 -10.54 4.70
N THR A 299 -7.46 -11.02 5.84
CA THR A 299 -8.84 -11.52 5.96
C THR A 299 -9.85 -10.41 5.69
N VAL A 300 -9.57 -9.19 6.16
CA VAL A 300 -10.40 -8.01 5.85
C VAL A 300 -10.31 -7.66 4.38
N ARG A 301 -9.11 -7.67 3.77
CA ARG A 301 -8.98 -7.43 2.32
C ARG A 301 -9.81 -8.43 1.52
N CYS A 302 -9.77 -9.71 1.86
CA CYS A 302 -10.58 -10.74 1.20
C CYS A 302 -12.09 -10.54 1.43
N GLY A 303 -12.50 -10.17 2.65
CA GLY A 303 -13.90 -9.87 2.96
C GLY A 303 -14.43 -8.65 2.19
N LEU A 304 -13.62 -7.60 2.06
CA LEU A 304 -13.94 -6.40 1.27
C LEU A 304 -14.06 -6.70 -0.22
N ALA A 305 -13.30 -7.67 -0.75
CA ALA A 305 -13.35 -8.07 -2.15
C ALA A 305 -14.71 -8.66 -2.57
N GLY A 306 -15.51 -9.15 -1.62
CA GLY A 306 -16.86 -9.64 -1.89
C GLY A 306 -17.76 -8.56 -2.51
N TRP A 307 -18.38 -8.85 -3.66
CA TRP A 307 -19.07 -7.85 -4.48
C TRP A 307 -20.20 -7.10 -3.76
N ASP A 308 -20.95 -7.75 -2.87
CA ASP A 308 -22.01 -7.10 -2.08
C ASP A 308 -21.49 -5.96 -1.19
N VAL A 309 -20.28 -6.14 -0.66
CA VAL A 309 -19.58 -5.16 0.17
C VAL A 309 -18.90 -4.12 -0.74
N MET A 310 -18.12 -4.59 -1.71
CA MET A 310 -17.36 -3.75 -2.64
C MET A 310 -18.26 -2.78 -3.40
N THR A 311 -19.47 -3.17 -3.82
CA THR A 311 -20.39 -2.28 -4.53
C THR A 311 -20.74 -1.04 -3.71
N THR A 312 -21.00 -1.19 -2.41
CA THR A 312 -21.31 -0.06 -1.52
C THR A 312 -20.09 0.86 -1.36
N VAL A 313 -18.90 0.27 -1.24
CA VAL A 313 -17.62 1.00 -1.15
C VAL A 313 -17.35 1.80 -2.43
N LEU A 314 -17.51 1.18 -3.59
CA LEU A 314 -17.31 1.84 -4.89
C LEU A 314 -18.37 2.90 -5.18
N ASP A 315 -19.62 2.68 -4.76
CA ASP A 315 -20.66 3.70 -4.87
C ASP A 315 -20.39 4.91 -3.98
N PHE A 316 -19.83 4.70 -2.79
CA PHE A 316 -19.34 5.80 -1.96
C PHE A 316 -18.20 6.55 -2.66
N VAL A 317 -17.17 5.85 -3.15
CA VAL A 317 -16.08 6.47 -3.92
C VAL A 317 -16.60 7.24 -5.14
N GLU A 318 -17.62 6.75 -5.83
CA GLU A 318 -18.16 7.42 -7.01
C GLU A 318 -19.02 8.63 -6.65
N LYS A 319 -19.95 8.46 -5.71
CA LYS A 319 -21.12 9.33 -5.54
C LYS A 319 -21.12 10.11 -4.22
N SER A 320 -20.18 9.88 -3.30
CA SER A 320 -20.22 10.49 -1.96
C SER A 320 -20.31 12.02 -2.02
N GLU A 321 -21.32 12.58 -1.37
CA GLU A 321 -21.50 14.02 -1.20
C GLU A 321 -22.12 14.29 0.18
N PRO A 322 -21.88 15.45 0.81
CA PRO A 322 -22.69 15.87 1.95
C PRO A 322 -24.18 15.87 1.57
N PRO A 323 -25.07 15.32 2.39
CA PRO A 323 -26.50 15.30 2.11
C PRO A 323 -27.05 16.69 1.75
N LYS A 324 -27.78 16.79 0.63
CA LYS A 324 -28.21 18.09 0.06
C LYS A 324 -29.01 18.96 1.02
N PHE A 325 -29.80 18.35 1.90
CA PHE A 325 -30.61 19.07 2.88
C PHE A 325 -29.75 19.79 3.94
N TRP A 326 -28.49 19.41 4.14
CA TRP A 326 -27.57 20.12 5.03
C TRP A 326 -27.35 21.57 4.60
N ALA A 327 -27.44 21.84 3.29
CA ALA A 327 -27.32 23.18 2.74
C ALA A 327 -28.41 24.14 3.25
N SER A 328 -29.56 23.63 3.71
CA SER A 328 -30.69 24.45 4.17
C SER A 328 -30.43 25.19 5.49
N PHE A 329 -29.43 24.77 6.26
CA PHE A 329 -29.09 25.35 7.57
C PHE A 329 -27.59 25.64 7.74
N SER A 330 -26.82 25.58 6.65
CA SER A 330 -25.36 25.82 6.65
C SER A 330 -24.99 27.11 5.91
N SER A 331 -23.93 27.76 6.36
CA SER A 331 -23.23 28.81 5.61
C SER A 331 -22.36 28.21 4.50
N PRO A 332 -21.97 29.00 3.48
CA PRO A 332 -21.06 28.53 2.42
C PRO A 332 -19.74 27.98 2.94
N LYS A 333 -19.18 28.56 4.02
CA LYS A 333 -17.94 28.10 4.64
C LYS A 333 -18.10 26.75 5.34
N GLU A 334 -19.22 26.55 6.04
CA GLU A 334 -19.54 25.27 6.69
C GLU A 334 -19.70 24.17 5.64
N LYS A 335 -20.47 24.46 4.57
CA LYS A 335 -20.64 23.55 3.44
C LYS A 335 -19.29 23.10 2.86
N GLN A 336 -18.40 24.05 2.55
CA GLN A 336 -17.07 23.75 2.03
C GLN A 336 -16.24 22.90 3.00
N ASN A 337 -16.32 23.18 4.31
CA ASN A 337 -15.61 22.37 5.31
C ASN A 337 -16.12 20.93 5.35
N TRP A 338 -17.44 20.72 5.26
CA TRP A 338 -18.03 19.38 5.22
C TRP A 338 -17.68 18.62 3.94
N GLU A 339 -17.69 19.30 2.78
CA GLU A 339 -17.22 18.73 1.51
C GLU A 339 -15.76 18.28 1.60
N ASN A 340 -14.89 19.09 2.21
CA ASN A 340 -13.49 18.73 2.45
C ASN A 340 -13.35 17.50 3.36
N GLN A 341 -14.12 17.43 4.45
CA GLN A 341 -14.10 16.28 5.38
C GLN A 341 -14.56 14.99 4.70
N VAL A 342 -15.64 15.03 3.91
CA VAL A 342 -16.06 13.88 3.09
C VAL A 342 -14.97 13.51 2.09
N GLY A 343 -14.30 14.48 1.48
CA GLY A 343 -13.16 14.26 0.59
C GLY A 343 -11.97 13.54 1.24
N PHE A 344 -11.63 13.87 2.49
CA PHE A 344 -10.59 13.16 3.24
C PHE A 344 -10.99 11.71 3.54
N CYS A 345 -12.23 11.50 3.99
CA CYS A 345 -12.77 10.16 4.25
C CYS A 345 -12.77 9.30 2.98
N LYS A 346 -13.13 9.90 1.85
CA LYS A 346 -13.10 9.27 0.55
C LYS A 346 -11.70 8.82 0.12
N ALA A 347 -10.67 9.63 0.38
CA ALA A 347 -9.30 9.24 0.10
C ALA A 347 -8.86 8.00 0.90
N ALA A 348 -9.27 7.91 2.18
CA ALA A 348 -9.01 6.73 3.02
C ALA A 348 -9.70 5.47 2.44
N VAL A 349 -10.96 5.59 2.01
CA VAL A 349 -11.69 4.49 1.37
C VAL A 349 -11.08 4.08 0.03
N ILE A 350 -10.59 5.04 -0.78
CA ILE A 350 -9.88 4.75 -2.04
C ILE A 350 -8.62 3.92 -1.78
N LYS A 351 -7.84 4.25 -0.75
CA LYS A 351 -6.67 3.46 -0.37
C LYS A 351 -7.08 2.02 -0.02
N ALA A 352 -8.15 1.84 0.76
CA ALA A 352 -8.66 0.51 1.07
C ALA A 352 -9.01 -0.31 -0.19
N VAL A 353 -9.64 0.31 -1.19
CA VAL A 353 -9.93 -0.35 -2.49
C VAL A 353 -8.64 -0.77 -3.21
N VAL A 354 -7.63 0.11 -3.25
CA VAL A 354 -6.35 -0.17 -3.91
C VAL A 354 -5.59 -1.30 -3.20
N GLU A 355 -5.59 -1.31 -1.87
CA GLU A 355 -4.98 -2.38 -1.07
C GLU A 355 -5.68 -3.72 -1.29
N VAL A 356 -7.02 -3.72 -1.35
CA VAL A 356 -7.80 -4.93 -1.68
C VAL A 356 -7.43 -5.46 -3.07
N ALA A 357 -7.27 -4.58 -4.07
CA ALA A 357 -6.85 -4.98 -5.41
C ALA A 357 -5.38 -5.47 -5.48
N GLY A 358 -4.54 -5.08 -4.51
CA GLY A 358 -3.15 -5.51 -4.37
C GLY A 358 -2.96 -6.87 -3.73
N GLU A 359 -3.99 -7.39 -3.05
CA GLU A 359 -3.95 -8.69 -2.36
C GLU A 359 -4.17 -9.85 -3.32
N LYS A 360 -3.28 -10.84 -3.26
CA LYS A 360 -3.28 -11.97 -4.19
C LYS A 360 -4.54 -12.83 -4.04
N ASP A 361 -5.00 -13.02 -2.81
CA ASP A 361 -6.20 -13.83 -2.54
C ASP A 361 -7.49 -13.10 -2.90
N SER A 362 -7.52 -11.77 -2.73
CA SER A 362 -8.62 -10.92 -3.19
C SER A 362 -8.72 -10.87 -4.72
N LEU A 363 -7.60 -10.97 -5.43
CA LEU A 363 -7.55 -10.92 -6.89
C LEU A 363 -8.40 -12.03 -7.53
N ALA A 364 -8.41 -13.24 -6.94
CA ALA A 364 -9.26 -14.34 -7.40
C ALA A 364 -10.77 -14.07 -7.21
N ILE A 365 -11.13 -13.16 -6.30
CA ILE A 365 -12.52 -12.75 -6.03
C ILE A 365 -12.91 -11.57 -6.93
N LEU A 366 -12.02 -10.59 -7.07
CA LEU A 366 -12.25 -9.39 -7.88
C LEU A 366 -12.24 -9.67 -9.38
N TRP A 367 -11.48 -10.68 -9.83
CA TRP A 367 -11.38 -11.04 -11.23
C TRP A 367 -12.30 -12.22 -11.56
N ASP A 368 -13.46 -11.92 -12.15
CA ASP A 368 -14.36 -12.97 -12.66
C ASP A 368 -13.86 -13.53 -14.00
N GLU A 369 -13.22 -14.71 -13.95
CA GLU A 369 -12.79 -15.45 -15.14
C GLU A 369 -13.95 -15.93 -16.03
N LYS A 370 -15.17 -16.04 -15.48
CA LYS A 370 -16.34 -16.55 -16.22
C LYS A 370 -17.07 -15.46 -17.00
N ALA A 371 -16.77 -14.19 -16.73
CA ALA A 371 -17.36 -13.05 -17.40
C ALA A 371 -16.81 -12.92 -18.84
N SER A 372 -17.42 -13.63 -19.79
CA SER A 372 -16.95 -13.67 -21.18
C SER A 372 -17.14 -12.37 -21.95
N GLU A 373 -18.14 -11.55 -21.60
CA GLU A 373 -18.39 -10.27 -22.26
C GLU A 373 -17.46 -9.15 -21.75
N TYR A 374 -17.16 -9.15 -20.45
CA TYR A 374 -16.31 -8.17 -19.78
C TYR A 374 -15.34 -8.92 -18.85
N PRO A 375 -14.12 -9.28 -19.33
CA PRO A 375 -13.14 -9.99 -18.53
C PRO A 375 -12.86 -9.30 -17.19
N GLY A 376 -12.82 -10.06 -16.09
CA GLY A 376 -12.67 -9.50 -14.75
C GLY A 376 -13.95 -8.93 -14.14
N GLY A 377 -15.10 -9.04 -14.82
CA GLY A 377 -16.42 -8.77 -14.26
C GLY A 377 -16.72 -7.30 -13.96
N GLU A 378 -17.69 -7.08 -13.06
CA GLU A 378 -18.23 -5.74 -12.77
C GLU A 378 -17.20 -4.80 -12.10
N PHE A 379 -16.25 -5.33 -11.32
CA PHE A 379 -15.18 -4.52 -10.72
C PHE A 379 -14.31 -3.86 -11.79
N VAL A 380 -13.76 -4.67 -12.71
CA VAL A 380 -12.89 -4.17 -13.79
C VAL A 380 -13.67 -3.25 -14.73
N LYS A 381 -14.90 -3.63 -15.08
CA LYS A 381 -15.80 -2.79 -15.89
C LYS A 381 -16.03 -1.41 -15.26
N LYS A 382 -16.23 -1.33 -13.93
CA LYS A 382 -16.40 -0.06 -13.22
C LYS A 382 -15.13 0.78 -13.23
N MET A 383 -13.96 0.18 -12.98
CA MET A 383 -12.67 0.89 -13.05
C MET A 383 -12.37 1.43 -14.45
N VAL A 384 -12.58 0.61 -15.49
CA VAL A 384 -12.40 1.06 -16.88
C VAL A 384 -13.45 2.12 -17.25
N GLY A 385 -14.68 2.02 -16.74
CA GLY A 385 -15.72 3.05 -16.89
C GLY A 385 -15.28 4.41 -16.36
N TRP A 386 -14.70 4.46 -15.15
CA TRP A 386 -14.18 5.70 -14.57
C TRP A 386 -13.04 6.33 -15.40
N ILE A 387 -12.19 5.50 -16.02
CA ILE A 387 -11.16 5.98 -16.96
C ILE A 387 -11.79 6.38 -18.31
N ARG A 388 -12.88 5.76 -18.75
CA ARG A 388 -13.51 6.13 -20.02
C ARG A 388 -14.22 7.48 -19.95
N ASP A 389 -14.86 7.77 -18.81
CA ASP A 389 -15.67 8.98 -18.60
C ASP A 389 -14.82 10.22 -18.23
N ILE A 390 -13.53 10.20 -18.56
CA ILE A 390 -12.56 11.28 -18.31
C ILE A 390 -13.08 12.63 -18.81
N LYS A 391 -12.94 13.65 -17.97
CA LYS A 391 -13.10 15.07 -18.32
C LYS A 391 -11.90 15.87 -17.82
N LEU A 392 -10.80 15.86 -18.58
CA LEU A 392 -9.52 16.47 -18.17
C LEU A 392 -9.57 18.00 -17.97
N ASP A 393 -10.49 18.69 -18.64
CA ASP A 393 -10.52 20.17 -18.72
C ASP A 393 -11.74 20.82 -18.05
N SER A 394 -12.52 20.08 -17.26
CA SER A 394 -13.70 20.63 -16.58
C SER A 394 -13.39 21.02 -15.14
N GLU A 395 -13.92 22.17 -14.69
CA GLU A 395 -14.12 22.43 -13.26
C GLU A 395 -14.87 21.23 -12.65
N GLY A 396 -14.25 20.53 -11.70
CA GLY A 396 -14.78 19.27 -11.14
C GLY A 396 -14.18 17.98 -11.69
N ALA A 397 -12.98 18.02 -12.30
CA ALA A 397 -12.23 16.82 -12.67
C ALA A 397 -12.09 15.85 -11.47
N ARG A 398 -12.51 14.60 -11.69
CA ARG A 398 -12.57 13.54 -10.66
C ARG A 398 -11.27 12.73 -10.63
N ASP A 399 -10.17 13.41 -10.29
CA ASP A 399 -8.84 12.80 -10.15
C ASP A 399 -8.85 11.62 -9.18
N ASP A 400 -9.69 11.68 -8.14
CA ASP A 400 -9.89 10.63 -7.15
C ASP A 400 -10.32 9.29 -7.80
N LEU A 401 -11.23 9.32 -8.77
CA LEU A 401 -11.68 8.14 -9.50
C LEU A 401 -10.60 7.58 -10.42
N MET A 402 -9.88 8.47 -11.11
CA MET A 402 -8.79 8.07 -12.00
C MET A 402 -7.65 7.42 -11.21
N ILE A 403 -7.29 7.98 -10.06
CA ILE A 403 -6.29 7.41 -9.15
C ILE A 403 -6.74 6.03 -8.66
N CYS A 404 -7.99 5.92 -8.17
CA CYS A 404 -8.53 4.65 -7.69
C CYS A 404 -8.51 3.58 -8.80
N ALA A 405 -9.00 3.91 -9.99
CA ALA A 405 -9.06 3.00 -11.12
C ALA A 405 -7.68 2.57 -11.61
N THR A 406 -6.78 3.51 -11.88
CA THR A 406 -5.47 3.20 -12.47
C THR A 406 -4.58 2.42 -11.50
N LEU A 407 -4.61 2.73 -10.20
CA LEU A 407 -3.87 1.96 -9.20
C LEU A 407 -4.47 0.56 -9.00
N SER A 408 -5.79 0.44 -8.91
CA SER A 408 -6.46 -0.87 -8.74
C SER A 408 -6.23 -1.78 -9.95
N LEU A 409 -6.43 -1.27 -11.17
CA LEU A 409 -6.12 -2.01 -12.40
C LEU A 409 -4.62 -2.31 -12.51
N GLY A 410 -3.76 -1.40 -12.07
CA GLY A 410 -2.31 -1.62 -12.02
C GLY A 410 -1.96 -2.83 -11.16
N ASN A 411 -2.60 -2.98 -10.01
CA ASN A 411 -2.41 -4.14 -9.15
C ASN A 411 -2.91 -5.45 -9.80
N LEU A 412 -4.07 -5.42 -10.47
CA LEU A 412 -4.61 -6.58 -11.19
C LEU A 412 -3.76 -6.98 -12.41
N ALA A 413 -3.16 -6.00 -13.10
CA ALA A 413 -2.35 -6.20 -14.31
C ALA A 413 -0.96 -6.79 -14.05
N ARG A 414 -0.61 -7.10 -12.80
CA ARG A 414 0.62 -7.85 -12.47
C ARG A 414 0.56 -9.29 -12.99
N ASP A 415 -0.64 -9.83 -13.17
CA ASP A 415 -0.85 -11.09 -13.87
C ASP A 415 -0.82 -10.88 -15.39
N GLU A 416 -0.06 -11.71 -16.10
CA GLU A 416 0.14 -11.60 -17.55
C GLU A 416 -1.18 -11.77 -18.34
N SER A 417 -2.06 -12.66 -17.90
CA SER A 417 -3.33 -12.93 -18.58
C SER A 417 -4.30 -11.74 -18.42
N HIS A 418 -4.35 -11.16 -17.22
CA HIS A 418 -5.16 -9.97 -16.94
C HIS A 418 -4.66 -8.77 -17.74
N SER A 419 -3.35 -8.56 -17.76
CA SER A 419 -2.68 -7.52 -18.51
C SER A 419 -3.07 -7.55 -20.00
N SER A 420 -3.06 -8.73 -20.63
CA SER A 420 -3.49 -8.86 -22.02
C SER A 420 -4.99 -8.69 -22.22
N ALA A 421 -5.82 -9.17 -21.28
CA ALA A 421 -7.27 -8.96 -21.35
C ALA A 421 -7.67 -7.48 -21.28
N LEU A 422 -6.95 -6.66 -20.50
CA LEU A 422 -7.20 -5.22 -20.39
C LEU A 422 -6.88 -4.46 -21.68
N LEU A 423 -5.93 -4.93 -22.49
CA LEU A 423 -5.59 -4.32 -23.79
C LEU A 423 -6.48 -4.80 -24.94
N ALA A 424 -7.10 -5.97 -24.80
CA ALA A 424 -8.02 -6.51 -25.79
C ALA A 424 -9.41 -5.83 -25.73
N PRO A 425 -10.21 -5.93 -26.79
CA PRO A 425 -11.64 -5.63 -26.71
C PRO A 425 -12.32 -6.47 -25.61
N PRO A 426 -13.31 -5.93 -24.89
CA PRO A 426 -13.97 -4.64 -25.15
C PRO A 426 -13.29 -3.43 -24.46
N TYR A 427 -12.27 -3.64 -23.63
CA TYR A 427 -11.71 -2.56 -22.84
C TYR A 427 -10.83 -1.63 -23.65
N SER A 428 -9.94 -2.21 -24.47
CA SER A 428 -8.98 -1.48 -25.31
C SER A 428 -8.37 -0.31 -24.53
N LEU A 429 -7.66 -0.60 -23.43
CA LEU A 429 -7.36 0.42 -22.42
C LEU A 429 -6.37 1.50 -22.88
N THR A 430 -5.47 1.21 -23.82
CA THR A 430 -4.40 2.13 -24.23
C THR A 430 -4.86 3.53 -24.64
N PRO A 431 -5.83 3.71 -25.56
CA PRO A 431 -6.34 5.02 -25.97
C PRO A 431 -6.97 5.81 -24.82
N LEU A 432 -7.42 5.13 -23.75
CA LEU A 432 -7.98 5.77 -22.57
C LEU A 432 -6.90 6.24 -21.59
N LEU A 433 -5.72 5.58 -21.59
CA LEU A 433 -4.60 5.92 -20.70
C LEU A 433 -3.72 7.04 -21.24
N LEU A 434 -3.50 7.13 -22.56
CA LEU A 434 -2.59 8.14 -23.12
C LEU A 434 -2.99 9.59 -22.77
N PRO A 435 -4.27 10.00 -22.78
CA PRO A 435 -4.68 11.33 -22.33
C PRO A 435 -4.29 11.64 -20.87
N LEU A 436 -4.20 10.62 -20.00
CA LEU A 436 -3.77 10.79 -18.60
C LEU A 436 -2.28 11.13 -18.46
N LEU A 437 -1.50 11.03 -19.53
CA LEU A 437 -0.10 11.43 -19.57
C LEU A 437 0.09 12.89 -19.99
N GLU A 438 -0.93 13.60 -20.47
CA GLU A 438 -0.78 15.00 -20.92
C GLU A 438 -0.11 15.90 -19.86
N ARG A 439 0.69 16.88 -20.31
CA ARG A 439 1.53 17.70 -19.42
C ARG A 439 0.74 18.35 -18.27
N LYS A 440 -0.49 18.82 -18.53
CA LYS A 440 -1.38 19.47 -17.56
C LYS A 440 -1.98 18.53 -16.49
N VAL A 441 -1.95 17.22 -16.71
CA VAL A 441 -2.59 16.24 -15.81
C VAL A 441 -1.84 16.13 -14.49
N ASN A 442 -2.60 16.00 -13.40
CA ASN A 442 -2.10 15.86 -12.04
C ASN A 442 -1.07 14.71 -11.92
N LEU A 443 0.03 14.97 -11.20
CA LEU A 443 1.08 13.98 -10.96
C LEU A 443 0.57 12.70 -10.29
N ARG A 444 -0.42 12.78 -9.40
CA ARG A 444 -1.01 11.59 -8.74
C ARG A 444 -1.74 10.68 -9.73
N VAL A 445 -2.44 11.27 -10.71
CA VAL A 445 -3.09 10.52 -11.79
C VAL A 445 -2.03 9.90 -12.71
N LYS A 446 -0.99 10.68 -13.06
CA LYS A 446 0.15 10.16 -13.84
C LYS A 446 0.85 9.00 -13.13
N HIS A 447 1.01 9.05 -11.81
CA HIS A 447 1.60 7.96 -11.03
C HIS A 447 0.84 6.64 -11.21
N GLY A 448 -0.49 6.67 -11.05
CA GLY A 448 -1.32 5.49 -11.28
C GLY A 448 -1.28 5.02 -12.73
N CYS A 449 -1.36 5.94 -13.68
CA CYS A 449 -1.29 5.64 -15.11
C CYS A 449 0.05 5.02 -15.54
N THR A 450 1.18 5.58 -15.13
CA THR A 450 2.52 5.03 -15.46
C THR A 450 2.76 3.69 -14.76
N GLY A 451 2.27 3.52 -13.53
CA GLY A 451 2.30 2.24 -12.82
C GLY A 451 1.54 1.14 -13.56
N LEU A 452 0.32 1.45 -14.01
CA LEU A 452 -0.49 0.53 -14.82
C LEU A 452 0.18 0.22 -16.16
N LEU A 453 0.62 1.22 -16.92
CA LEU A 453 1.33 1.03 -18.20
C LEU A 453 2.58 0.16 -18.03
N LYS A 454 3.30 0.31 -16.91
CA LYS A 454 4.50 -0.48 -16.62
C LYS A 454 4.15 -1.97 -16.50
N HIS A 455 3.10 -2.32 -15.77
CA HIS A 455 2.66 -3.72 -15.66
C HIS A 455 2.10 -4.23 -16.99
N LEU A 456 1.35 -3.40 -17.73
CA LEU A 456 0.86 -3.75 -19.07
C LEU A 456 2.00 -4.06 -20.05
N ALA A 457 3.13 -3.35 -19.95
CA ALA A 457 4.29 -3.52 -20.82
C ALA A 457 5.14 -4.78 -20.51
N GLN A 458 4.94 -5.43 -19.36
CA GLN A 458 5.72 -6.63 -18.99
C GLN A 458 5.40 -7.84 -19.87
N ALA A 459 4.12 -8.00 -20.25
CA ALA A 459 3.66 -9.10 -21.09
C ALA A 459 4.24 -8.98 -22.52
N PRO A 460 4.94 -10.01 -23.04
CA PRO A 460 5.55 -9.95 -24.37
C PRO A 460 4.57 -9.59 -25.50
N GLN A 461 3.36 -10.15 -25.49
CA GLN A 461 2.33 -9.88 -26.51
C GLN A 461 1.83 -8.41 -26.52
N ASN A 462 2.01 -7.67 -25.43
CA ASN A 462 1.48 -6.32 -25.32
C ASN A 462 2.40 -5.25 -25.91
N LYS A 463 3.70 -5.56 -26.10
CA LYS A 463 4.72 -4.58 -26.47
C LYS A 463 4.47 -3.93 -27.83
N GLY A 464 4.08 -4.74 -28.82
CA GLY A 464 3.76 -4.26 -30.15
C GLY A 464 2.54 -3.33 -30.14
N LEU A 465 1.48 -3.72 -29.43
CA LEU A 465 0.24 -2.93 -29.33
C LEU A 465 0.45 -1.60 -28.59
N LEU A 466 1.11 -1.61 -27.44
CA LEU A 466 1.42 -0.40 -26.67
C LEU A 466 2.34 0.53 -27.45
N GLY A 467 3.40 -0.02 -28.06
CA GLY A 467 4.30 0.73 -28.91
C GLY A 467 3.60 1.38 -30.11
N ALA A 468 2.79 0.61 -30.84
CA ALA A 468 2.03 1.08 -32.00
C ALA A 468 1.03 2.19 -31.64
N SER A 469 0.53 2.21 -30.41
CA SER A 469 -0.43 3.20 -29.91
C SER A 469 0.20 4.55 -29.57
N GLY A 470 1.54 4.66 -29.58
CA GLY A 470 2.25 5.91 -29.26
C GLY A 470 2.57 6.08 -27.77
N THR A 471 2.65 4.99 -26.99
CA THR A 471 2.92 5.08 -25.54
C THR A 471 4.27 5.72 -25.22
N ILE A 472 5.32 5.45 -26.00
CA ILE A 472 6.67 6.00 -25.76
C ILE A 472 6.66 7.51 -26.01
N GLU A 473 6.04 7.92 -27.10
CA GLU A 473 5.89 9.31 -27.51
C GLU A 473 5.05 10.10 -26.50
N ALA A 474 3.98 9.51 -25.98
CA ALA A 474 3.16 10.12 -24.94
C ALA A 474 3.94 10.34 -23.63
N LEU A 475 4.80 9.39 -23.22
CA LEU A 475 5.67 9.55 -22.05
C LEU A 475 6.74 10.62 -22.25
N ALA A 476 7.28 10.76 -23.46
CA ALA A 476 8.22 11.83 -23.75
C ALA A 476 7.51 13.21 -23.73
N ALA A 477 6.35 13.30 -24.39
CA ALA A 477 5.54 14.53 -24.46
C ALA A 477 4.97 14.96 -23.10
N SER A 478 4.83 14.05 -22.13
CA SER A 478 4.33 14.37 -20.79
C SER A 478 5.29 15.23 -19.97
N GLY A 479 6.56 15.33 -20.38
CA GLY A 479 7.61 16.10 -19.71
C GLY A 479 8.13 15.48 -18.41
N ILE A 480 7.82 14.21 -18.15
CA ILE A 480 8.17 13.53 -16.89
C ILE A 480 9.67 13.26 -16.75
N TRP A 481 10.38 13.08 -17.86
CA TRP A 481 11.84 12.90 -17.87
C TRP A 481 12.61 14.22 -17.99
N ARG A 482 11.92 15.37 -18.01
CA ARG A 482 12.57 16.69 -18.04
C ARG A 482 12.84 17.20 -16.63
N ARG A 483 13.76 18.15 -16.51
CA ARG A 483 14.26 18.70 -15.24
C ARG A 483 13.15 19.28 -14.36
N GLU A 484 12.08 19.80 -14.96
CA GLU A 484 10.95 20.37 -14.21
C GLU A 484 10.17 19.31 -13.41
N SER A 485 10.37 18.03 -13.72
CA SER A 485 9.68 16.89 -13.10
C SER A 485 10.56 16.08 -12.15
N ASP A 486 11.78 16.51 -11.83
CA ASP A 486 12.73 15.76 -11.00
C ASP A 486 12.26 15.57 -9.54
N ILE A 487 11.23 16.30 -9.12
CA ILE A 487 10.53 16.09 -7.83
C ILE A 487 9.65 14.83 -7.82
N ALA A 488 9.45 14.16 -8.97
CA ALA A 488 8.48 13.09 -9.16
C ALA A 488 9.13 11.73 -9.46
N GLU A 489 10.14 11.36 -8.67
CA GLU A 489 10.99 10.18 -8.87
C GLU A 489 10.21 8.88 -9.10
N ILE A 490 9.18 8.61 -8.30
CA ILE A 490 8.36 7.38 -8.43
C ILE A 490 7.66 7.31 -9.80
N ILE A 491 7.26 8.45 -10.35
CA ILE A 491 6.62 8.53 -11.67
C ILE A 491 7.67 8.33 -12.76
N GLN A 492 8.84 8.94 -12.59
CA GLN A 492 9.98 8.83 -13.50
C GLN A 492 10.46 7.39 -13.62
N ILE A 493 10.66 6.69 -12.50
CA ILE A 493 11.10 5.29 -12.51
C ILE A 493 10.05 4.36 -13.13
N ASN A 494 8.76 4.62 -12.92
CA ASN A 494 7.71 3.85 -13.58
C ASN A 494 7.73 4.05 -15.09
N ALA A 495 7.91 5.29 -15.56
CA ALA A 495 7.99 5.59 -16.98
C ALA A 495 9.26 5.01 -17.65
N ILE A 496 10.41 5.08 -16.98
CA ILE A 496 11.63 4.37 -17.40
C ILE A 496 11.34 2.86 -17.50
N GLY A 497 10.63 2.31 -16.51
CA GLY A 497 10.17 0.92 -16.52
C GLY A 497 9.35 0.57 -17.76
N VAL A 498 8.39 1.42 -18.15
CA VAL A 498 7.60 1.25 -19.39
C VAL A 498 8.52 1.20 -20.61
N ALA A 499 9.37 2.21 -20.80
CA ALA A 499 10.30 2.29 -21.93
C ALA A 499 11.23 1.07 -22.00
N LYS A 500 11.77 0.63 -20.85
CA LYS A 500 12.61 -0.55 -20.72
C LYS A 500 11.88 -1.82 -21.15
N HIS A 501 10.66 -2.04 -20.66
CA HIS A 501 9.89 -3.24 -20.98
C HIS A 501 9.46 -3.26 -22.47
N LEU A 502 9.03 -2.13 -23.01
CA LEU A 502 8.61 -2.01 -24.41
C LEU A 502 9.75 -2.22 -25.40
N SER A 503 10.98 -1.82 -25.06
CA SER A 503 12.17 -1.97 -25.92
C SER A 503 12.83 -3.34 -25.83
N TYR A 504 12.55 -4.13 -24.79
CA TYR A 504 13.19 -5.44 -24.61
C TYR A 504 12.84 -6.40 -25.76
N LEU A 505 13.84 -6.71 -26.57
CA LEU A 505 13.76 -7.56 -27.78
C LEU A 505 12.69 -7.08 -28.78
N ASN A 506 12.46 -5.77 -28.89
CA ASN A 506 11.53 -5.19 -29.85
C ASN A 506 12.18 -4.04 -30.63
N ALA A 507 12.56 -4.30 -31.88
CA ALA A 507 13.28 -3.36 -32.73
C ALA A 507 12.42 -2.13 -33.09
N THR A 508 11.13 -2.31 -33.33
CA THR A 508 10.19 -1.21 -33.65
C THR A 508 10.11 -0.20 -32.51
N ASN A 509 10.01 -0.67 -31.27
CA ASN A 509 9.99 0.21 -30.09
C ASN A 509 11.38 0.82 -29.80
N ALA A 510 12.47 0.10 -30.11
CA ALA A 510 13.81 0.66 -30.05
C ALA A 510 13.99 1.83 -31.03
N LEU A 511 13.42 1.75 -32.24
CA LEU A 511 13.39 2.87 -33.18
C LEU A 511 12.60 4.06 -32.63
N ARG A 512 11.42 3.82 -32.03
CA ARG A 512 10.62 4.91 -31.42
C ARG A 512 11.38 5.66 -30.34
N LEU A 513 12.15 4.95 -29.51
CA LEU A 513 12.97 5.57 -28.45
C LEU A 513 14.12 6.42 -28.99
N THR A 514 14.61 6.15 -30.21
CA THR A 514 15.73 6.87 -30.83
C THR A 514 15.29 7.93 -31.83
N THR A 515 13.99 7.98 -32.15
CA THR A 515 13.43 8.97 -33.07
C THR A 515 13.25 10.31 -32.33
N PRO A 516 13.75 11.44 -32.88
CA PRO A 516 13.57 12.75 -32.27
C PRO A 516 12.11 13.11 -32.05
N ILE A 517 11.84 13.81 -30.95
CA ILE A 517 10.51 14.28 -30.60
C ILE A 517 10.14 15.44 -31.56
N PRO A 518 8.98 15.38 -32.24
CA PRO A 518 8.58 16.43 -33.16
C PRO A 518 8.49 17.80 -32.48
N ASN A 519 9.12 18.81 -33.09
CA ASN A 519 9.18 20.20 -32.61
C ASN A 519 9.93 20.41 -31.28
N ASP A 520 10.74 19.43 -30.86
CA ASP A 520 11.67 19.65 -29.77
C ASP A 520 12.84 20.55 -30.23
N PRO A 521 13.16 21.63 -29.49
CA PRO A 521 14.21 22.56 -29.89
C PRO A 521 15.62 21.97 -29.80
N GLU A 522 15.82 20.92 -29.01
CA GLU A 522 17.11 20.25 -28.79
C GLU A 522 17.28 19.01 -29.69
N ASP A 523 16.27 18.68 -30.51
CA ASP A 523 16.20 17.44 -31.31
C ASP A 523 16.34 16.17 -30.46
N ASP A 524 15.91 16.25 -29.20
CA ASP A 524 15.98 15.15 -28.23
C ASP A 524 15.05 14.01 -28.64
N SER A 525 15.55 12.78 -28.53
CA SER A 525 14.74 11.57 -28.57
C SER A 525 14.26 11.19 -27.15
N PRO A 526 13.23 10.32 -27.03
CA PRO A 526 12.84 9.77 -25.73
C PRO A 526 14.00 9.10 -24.96
N LEU A 527 14.95 8.47 -25.65
CA LEU A 527 16.15 7.89 -25.04
C LEU A 527 17.08 8.97 -24.50
N ASP A 528 17.28 10.06 -25.23
CA ASP A 528 18.14 11.18 -24.80
C ASP A 528 17.62 11.78 -23.48
N LEU A 529 16.31 11.98 -23.38
CA LEU A 529 15.65 12.45 -22.14
C LEU A 529 15.85 11.49 -20.95
N ILE A 530 15.79 10.17 -21.20
CA ILE A 530 16.01 9.15 -20.15
C ILE A 530 17.47 9.15 -19.70
N LEU A 531 18.42 9.29 -20.63
CA LEU A 531 19.84 9.31 -20.31
C LEU A 531 20.26 10.59 -19.57
N ASP A 532 19.75 11.77 -19.97
CA ASP A 532 19.98 13.01 -19.21
C ASP A 532 19.41 12.90 -17.78
N LEU A 533 18.24 12.28 -17.62
CA LEU A 533 17.66 12.00 -16.29
C LEU A 533 18.54 11.04 -15.48
N ALA A 534 18.98 9.94 -16.08
CA ALA A 534 19.87 8.99 -15.42
C ALA A 534 21.17 9.65 -14.98
N GLN A 535 21.75 10.52 -15.81
CA GLN A 535 23.01 11.20 -15.50
C GLN A 535 22.88 12.17 -14.33
N ARG A 536 21.80 12.96 -14.30
CA ARG A 536 21.57 14.01 -13.30
C ARG A 536 20.90 13.54 -12.00
N SER A 537 20.36 12.33 -11.97
CA SER A 537 19.78 11.75 -10.76
C SER A 537 20.86 11.22 -9.81
N ASP A 538 20.65 11.37 -8.51
CA ASP A 538 21.50 10.77 -7.48
C ASP A 538 21.06 9.35 -7.11
N GLU A 539 19.88 8.92 -7.56
CA GLU A 539 19.32 7.61 -7.25
C GLU A 539 19.86 6.52 -8.16
N LEU A 540 20.53 5.53 -7.55
CA LEU A 540 21.12 4.38 -8.27
C LEU A 540 20.08 3.59 -9.06
N THR A 541 18.84 3.56 -8.58
CA THR A 541 17.73 2.87 -9.26
C THR A 541 17.38 3.57 -10.57
N VAL A 542 17.28 4.91 -10.57
CA VAL A 542 17.00 5.70 -11.78
C VAL A 542 18.14 5.56 -12.78
N GLN A 543 19.39 5.69 -12.32
CA GLN A 543 20.59 5.50 -13.15
C GLN A 543 20.61 4.13 -13.83
N SER A 544 20.54 3.07 -13.03
CA SER A 544 20.66 1.70 -13.54
C SER A 544 19.50 1.34 -14.46
N GLU A 545 18.27 1.66 -14.11
CA GLU A 545 17.10 1.35 -14.94
C GLU A 545 17.06 2.21 -16.21
N GLY A 546 17.49 3.47 -16.15
CA GLY A 546 17.66 4.35 -17.31
C GLY A 546 18.66 3.78 -18.31
N THR A 547 19.87 3.43 -17.85
CA THR A 547 20.90 2.82 -18.72
C THR A 547 20.46 1.46 -19.27
N ARG A 548 19.60 0.71 -18.56
CA ARG A 548 19.02 -0.54 -19.09
C ARG A 548 18.07 -0.32 -20.26
N VAL A 549 17.43 0.85 -20.38
CA VAL A 549 16.68 1.22 -21.59
C VAL A 549 17.64 1.27 -22.79
N LEU A 550 18.79 1.96 -22.64
CA LEU A 550 19.84 2.02 -23.66
C LEU A 550 20.34 0.62 -24.07
N VAL A 551 20.61 -0.26 -23.10
CA VAL A 551 21.00 -1.66 -23.37
C VAL A 551 19.94 -2.36 -24.23
N ASN A 552 18.66 -2.20 -23.90
CA ASN A 552 17.57 -2.85 -24.63
C ASN A 552 17.39 -2.28 -26.04
N VAL A 553 17.55 -0.97 -26.21
CA VAL A 553 17.55 -0.31 -27.52
C VAL A 553 18.69 -0.85 -28.39
N ILE A 554 19.92 -0.90 -27.89
CA ILE A 554 21.08 -1.46 -28.62
C ILE A 554 20.80 -2.91 -29.00
N LYS A 555 20.35 -3.75 -28.06
CA LYS A 555 20.01 -5.15 -28.38
C LYS A 555 18.92 -5.25 -29.43
N GLY A 556 17.86 -4.44 -29.33
CA GLY A 556 16.74 -4.45 -30.28
C GLY A 556 17.17 -4.09 -31.71
N LEU A 557 17.99 -3.04 -31.86
CA LEU A 557 18.45 -2.59 -33.19
C LEU A 557 19.48 -3.55 -33.81
N PHE A 558 20.32 -4.20 -33.00
CA PHE A 558 21.39 -5.07 -33.48
C PHE A 558 21.01 -6.57 -33.55
N ALA A 559 19.93 -7.01 -32.89
CA ALA A 559 19.47 -8.41 -32.93
C ALA A 559 19.10 -8.90 -34.34
N LEU A 560 18.58 -8.01 -35.20
CA LEU A 560 18.28 -8.32 -36.61
C LEU A 560 19.54 -8.62 -37.43
N GLN A 561 20.69 -8.09 -37.03
CA GLN A 561 21.97 -8.34 -37.69
C GLN A 561 22.58 -9.70 -37.32
N GLN A 562 22.21 -10.26 -36.16
CA GLN A 562 22.70 -11.57 -35.68
C GLN A 562 21.97 -12.77 -36.29
N ALA A 563 20.76 -12.60 -36.82
CA ALA A 563 20.06 -13.66 -37.57
C ALA A 563 20.81 -14.06 -38.86
N GLY A 564 21.67 -13.17 -39.39
CA GLY A 564 22.58 -13.46 -40.52
C GLY A 564 23.99 -13.90 -40.13
N LEU A 565 24.33 -13.92 -38.84
CA LEU A 565 25.69 -14.21 -38.32
C LEU A 565 25.59 -15.19 -37.14
N ASN A 566 25.56 -16.49 -37.45
CA ASN A 566 25.51 -17.63 -36.53
C ASN A 566 26.09 -17.43 -35.10
N GLY A 567 25.31 -17.84 -34.08
CA GLY A 567 25.86 -18.52 -32.89
C GLY A 567 25.62 -17.90 -31.50
N LEU A 568 24.89 -16.81 -31.34
CA LEU A 568 24.72 -16.12 -30.04
C LEU A 568 23.31 -16.25 -29.44
N GLN A 569 22.74 -17.47 -29.43
CA GLN A 569 21.69 -17.85 -28.47
C GLN A 569 21.52 -19.37 -28.44
N SER A 570 22.27 -20.04 -27.55
CA SER A 570 21.98 -21.41 -27.13
C SER A 570 22.10 -21.49 -25.62
N ALA A 571 21.15 -20.87 -24.93
CA ALA A 571 20.80 -21.18 -23.54
C ALA A 571 19.40 -20.62 -23.22
N VAL A 572 18.40 -21.04 -23.99
CA VAL A 572 17.02 -21.08 -23.50
C VAL A 572 16.75 -22.56 -23.20
N PRO A 573 16.26 -22.94 -22.01
CA PRO A 573 15.90 -24.33 -21.73
C PRO A 573 14.81 -24.78 -22.70
N ASP A 574 15.04 -25.92 -23.36
CA ASP A 574 14.04 -26.63 -24.18
C ASP A 574 12.76 -26.83 -23.35
N GLY A 575 11.68 -26.16 -23.75
CA GLY A 575 10.38 -26.27 -23.10
C GLY A 575 9.32 -25.25 -23.54
N ALA A 576 9.72 -24.09 -24.07
CA ALA A 576 8.75 -23.12 -24.59
C ALA A 576 8.29 -23.52 -26.00
N LYS A 577 7.17 -24.24 -26.08
CA LYS A 577 6.37 -24.35 -27.30
C LYS A 577 6.16 -22.94 -27.85
N LYS A 578 6.54 -22.72 -29.12
CA LYS A 578 6.22 -21.52 -29.90
C LYS A 578 4.74 -21.16 -29.66
N PRO A 579 4.41 -20.01 -29.05
CA PRO A 579 3.02 -19.58 -28.99
C PRO A 579 2.59 -19.25 -30.42
N VAL A 580 1.54 -19.92 -30.88
CA VAL A 580 0.85 -19.58 -32.12
C VAL A 580 0.00 -18.35 -31.81
N THR A 581 0.54 -17.15 -32.05
CA THR A 581 -0.28 -15.93 -32.16
C THR A 581 0.24 -15.08 -33.32
N SER A 582 -0.66 -14.87 -34.28
CA SER A 582 -0.47 -14.31 -35.62
C SER A 582 -0.49 -12.78 -35.64
N GLN A 583 0.53 -12.15 -35.06
CA GLN A 583 0.92 -10.78 -35.43
C GLN A 583 2.43 -10.77 -35.57
N GLU A 584 2.92 -10.92 -36.80
CA GLU A 584 4.30 -10.60 -37.14
C GLU A 584 4.48 -9.10 -36.93
N ASP A 585 5.47 -8.70 -36.13
CA ASP A 585 5.86 -7.29 -36.02
C ASP A 585 6.10 -6.74 -37.43
N PRO A 586 5.65 -5.51 -37.74
CA PRO A 586 5.83 -4.94 -39.06
C PRO A 586 7.33 -4.92 -39.43
N PRO A 587 7.68 -5.15 -40.71
CA PRO A 587 9.07 -5.16 -41.13
C PRO A 587 9.71 -3.81 -40.80
N VAL A 588 10.84 -3.89 -40.10
CA VAL A 588 11.60 -2.71 -39.67
C VAL A 588 12.25 -2.06 -40.90
N ASP A 589 12.06 -0.75 -41.05
CA ASP A 589 12.71 0.04 -42.10
C ASP A 589 14.23 0.06 -41.85
N GLU A 590 14.97 -0.57 -42.76
CA GLU A 590 16.44 -0.72 -42.66
C GLU A 590 17.17 0.62 -42.66
N GLU A 591 16.67 1.64 -43.38
CA GLU A 591 17.31 2.96 -43.40
C GLU A 591 17.12 3.67 -42.05
N LYS A 592 15.90 3.64 -41.51
CA LYS A 592 15.64 4.17 -40.15
C LYS A 592 16.44 3.43 -39.08
N ARG A 593 16.67 2.12 -39.26
CA ARG A 593 17.53 1.35 -38.35
C ARG A 593 18.97 1.80 -38.41
N LYS A 594 19.53 2.04 -39.59
CA LYS A 594 20.91 2.56 -39.72
C LYS A 594 21.04 3.95 -39.11
N GLU A 595 20.06 4.82 -39.34
CA GLU A 595 20.01 6.16 -38.75
C GLU A 595 19.97 6.11 -37.22
N ALA A 596 19.09 5.27 -36.67
CA ALA A 596 19.01 5.04 -35.22
C ALA A 596 20.31 4.49 -34.64
N ILE A 597 20.95 3.52 -35.32
CA ILE A 597 22.26 3.00 -34.91
C ILE A 597 23.30 4.13 -34.92
N ALA A 598 23.33 4.97 -35.95
CA ALA A 598 24.27 6.09 -36.04
C ALA A 598 24.11 7.08 -34.89
N ARG A 599 22.88 7.37 -34.44
CA ARG A 599 22.61 8.23 -33.25
C ARG A 599 23.15 7.64 -31.95
N LEU A 600 23.29 6.32 -31.83
CA LEU A 600 23.85 5.67 -30.64
C LEU A 600 25.39 5.66 -30.63
N LEU A 601 26.06 6.03 -31.72
CA LEU A 601 27.52 6.01 -31.81
C LEU A 601 28.12 7.30 -31.24
N THR A 602 27.80 7.59 -29.98
CA THR A 602 28.23 8.78 -29.24
C THR A 602 29.03 8.42 -27.99
N LEU A 603 29.85 9.36 -27.52
CA LEU A 603 30.64 9.17 -26.29
C LEU A 603 29.74 9.00 -25.07
N ASP A 604 28.66 9.78 -24.96
CA ASP A 604 27.71 9.71 -23.84
C ASP A 604 27.10 8.30 -23.71
N THR A 605 26.78 7.67 -24.85
CA THR A 605 26.27 6.29 -24.90
C THR A 605 27.29 5.28 -24.36
N THR A 606 28.56 5.38 -24.77
CA THR A 606 29.60 4.45 -24.31
C THR A 606 30.00 4.71 -22.87
N GLU A 607 29.99 5.97 -22.42
CA GLU A 607 30.26 6.35 -21.03
C GLU A 607 29.17 5.84 -20.08
N ALA A 608 27.88 5.99 -20.42
CA ALA A 608 26.79 5.47 -19.61
C ALA A 608 26.89 3.94 -19.39
N LEU A 609 27.23 3.19 -20.44
CA LEU A 609 27.43 1.74 -20.36
C LEU A 609 28.70 1.37 -19.55
N ALA A 610 29.77 2.14 -19.70
CA ALA A 610 31.02 1.90 -18.98
C ALA A 610 30.87 2.23 -17.48
N GLU A 611 30.13 3.28 -17.13
CA GLU A 611 29.77 3.64 -15.76
C GLU A 611 28.90 2.54 -15.11
N MET A 612 27.89 2.04 -15.83
CA MET A 612 27.08 0.90 -15.39
C MET A 612 27.95 -0.34 -15.14
N LEU A 613 28.90 -0.64 -16.03
CA LEU A 613 29.84 -1.76 -15.87
C LEU A 613 30.70 -1.59 -14.63
N ALA A 614 31.27 -0.41 -14.41
CA ALA A 614 32.16 -0.17 -13.27
C ALA A 614 31.44 -0.21 -11.92
N ARG A 615 30.20 0.30 -11.85
CA ARG A 615 29.46 0.45 -10.58
C ARG A 615 28.64 -0.77 -10.18
N SER A 616 28.37 -1.69 -11.10
CA SER A 616 27.47 -2.82 -10.87
C SER A 616 28.16 -4.11 -10.38
N GLY A 617 29.32 -4.01 -9.71
CA GLY A 617 30.13 -5.18 -9.32
C GLY A 617 29.40 -6.26 -8.50
N ARG A 618 28.30 -5.90 -7.82
CA ARG A 618 27.45 -6.85 -7.06
C ARG A 618 26.34 -7.50 -7.88
N TYR A 619 26.10 -7.04 -9.10
CA TYR A 619 24.97 -7.43 -9.93
C TYR A 619 25.46 -7.99 -11.28
N PRO A 620 25.81 -9.29 -11.34
CA PRO A 620 26.33 -9.92 -12.56
C PRO A 620 25.45 -9.74 -13.81
N ILE A 621 24.13 -9.61 -13.62
CA ILE A 621 23.18 -9.36 -14.71
C ILE A 621 23.44 -8.01 -15.37
N LEU A 622 23.65 -6.94 -14.59
CA LEU A 622 23.93 -5.60 -15.09
C LEU A 622 25.30 -5.54 -15.78
N LEU A 623 26.31 -6.19 -15.20
CA LEU A 623 27.64 -6.32 -15.84
C LEU A 623 27.53 -7.00 -17.21
N ASN A 624 26.77 -8.08 -17.29
CA ASN A 624 26.55 -8.81 -18.53
C ASN A 624 25.80 -7.98 -19.58
N GLU A 625 24.76 -7.27 -19.15
CA GLU A 625 23.98 -6.35 -19.98
C GLU A 625 24.87 -5.26 -20.61
N ALA A 626 25.71 -4.62 -19.80
CA ALA A 626 26.65 -3.59 -20.26
C ALA A 626 27.71 -4.17 -21.23
N ILE A 627 28.35 -5.30 -20.90
CA ILE A 627 29.35 -5.95 -21.76
C ILE A 627 28.76 -6.32 -23.12
N VAL A 628 27.55 -6.89 -23.15
CA VAL A 628 26.89 -7.25 -24.41
C VAL A 628 26.57 -6.01 -25.24
N ALA A 629 26.07 -4.94 -24.62
CA ALA A 629 25.78 -3.68 -25.33
C ALA A 629 27.05 -3.03 -25.90
N LEU A 630 28.13 -2.95 -25.11
CA LEU A 630 29.43 -2.46 -25.57
C LEU A 630 29.97 -3.31 -26.73
N THR A 631 29.84 -4.64 -26.64
CA THR A 631 30.29 -5.56 -27.70
C THR A 631 29.55 -5.28 -29.01
N LEU A 632 28.22 -5.10 -28.94
CA LEU A 632 27.39 -4.78 -30.09
C LEU A 632 27.79 -3.45 -30.73
N LEU A 633 27.98 -2.40 -29.93
CA LEU A 633 28.45 -1.11 -30.42
C LEU A 633 29.82 -1.24 -31.09
N SER A 634 30.78 -1.96 -30.49
CA SER A 634 32.12 -2.19 -31.04
C SER A 634 32.14 -2.95 -32.37
N THR A 635 31.02 -3.53 -32.82
CA THR A 635 30.92 -4.07 -34.19
C THR A 635 30.86 -2.97 -35.26
N GLN A 636 30.55 -1.74 -34.88
CA GLN A 636 30.55 -0.57 -35.75
C GLN A 636 31.90 0.14 -35.66
N PRO A 637 32.61 0.35 -36.78
CA PRO A 637 33.93 0.99 -36.78
C PRO A 637 33.99 2.36 -36.06
N PRO A 638 32.99 3.26 -36.20
CA PRO A 638 33.02 4.56 -35.50
C PRO A 638 32.93 4.46 -33.97
N ALA A 639 32.38 3.36 -33.44
CA ALA A 639 32.16 3.19 -32.00
C ALA A 639 33.40 2.66 -31.27
N LEU A 640 34.30 1.96 -31.97
CA LEU A 640 35.52 1.37 -31.40
C LEU A 640 36.35 2.37 -30.56
N PRO A 641 36.75 3.55 -31.10
CA PRO A 641 37.53 4.51 -30.31
C PRO A 641 36.76 5.05 -29.11
N LEU A 642 35.44 5.23 -29.23
CA LEU A 642 34.59 5.73 -28.14
C LEU A 642 34.50 4.71 -26.99
N VAL A 643 34.30 3.43 -27.30
CA VAL A 643 34.27 2.36 -26.29
C VAL A 643 35.63 2.24 -25.59
N LEU A 644 36.74 2.28 -26.34
CA LEU A 644 38.08 2.25 -25.76
C LEU A 644 38.33 3.44 -24.82
N GLN A 645 37.96 4.65 -25.26
CA GLN A 645 38.04 5.86 -24.44
C GLN A 645 37.24 5.71 -23.14
N SER A 646 35.97 5.29 -23.20
CA SER A 646 35.12 5.15 -22.01
C SER A 646 35.61 4.06 -21.05
N LEU A 647 36.21 2.97 -21.54
CA LEU A 647 36.75 1.91 -20.68
C LEU A 647 38.03 2.32 -19.93
N LEU A 648 38.81 3.21 -20.52
CA LEU A 648 40.06 3.73 -19.96
C LEU A 648 39.85 4.99 -19.11
N ALA A 649 38.73 5.68 -19.28
CA ALA A 649 38.39 6.88 -18.53
C ALA A 649 38.31 6.59 -17.01
N PRO A 650 38.84 7.48 -16.16
CA PRO A 650 38.67 7.37 -14.72
C PRO A 650 37.18 7.58 -14.37
N LEU A 651 36.71 6.90 -13.34
CA LEU A 651 35.34 7.10 -12.88
C LEU A 651 35.16 8.51 -12.29
N PRO A 652 34.04 9.20 -12.58
CA PRO A 652 33.72 10.45 -11.90
C PRO A 652 33.66 10.22 -10.38
N TYR A 653 34.36 11.06 -9.60
CA TYR A 653 34.29 11.03 -8.14
C TYR A 653 32.89 11.46 -7.68
N ARG A 654 32.11 10.55 -7.09
CA ARG A 654 30.82 10.88 -6.45
C ARG A 654 30.93 10.68 -4.94
N ILE A 655 30.54 11.70 -4.18
CA ILE A 655 30.43 11.64 -2.71
C ILE A 655 29.22 10.76 -2.40
N THR A 656 29.43 9.50 -2.00
CA THR A 656 28.36 8.71 -1.41
C THR A 656 28.15 9.19 0.03
N GLU A 657 27.21 10.10 0.26
CA GLU A 657 26.62 10.29 1.58
C GLU A 657 25.67 9.12 1.87
N SER A 658 26.12 8.16 2.68
CA SER A 658 25.32 7.55 3.77
C SER A 658 25.97 6.26 4.26
N GLY A 659 26.55 6.35 5.45
CA GLY A 659 26.83 5.22 6.32
C GLY A 659 25.56 4.72 7.03
N GLN A 660 24.55 4.28 6.28
CA GLN A 660 23.45 3.49 6.85
C GLN A 660 23.36 2.14 6.14
N ALA A 661 23.87 1.13 6.84
CA ALA A 661 23.73 -0.26 6.47
C ALA A 661 22.27 -0.68 6.67
N VAL A 662 21.50 -0.76 5.57
CA VAL A 662 20.36 -1.67 5.53
C VAL A 662 20.94 -3.08 5.47
N ALA A 663 20.66 -3.88 6.51
CA ALA A 663 21.12 -5.26 6.60
C ALA A 663 20.52 -6.10 5.43
N PRO A 664 21.35 -6.79 4.64
CA PRO A 664 20.83 -7.78 3.70
C PRO A 664 20.45 -9.07 4.44
N PRO A 665 19.45 -9.84 3.95
CA PRO A 665 19.27 -11.21 4.40
C PRO A 665 20.54 -11.99 4.06
N SER A 666 21.08 -12.64 5.07
CA SER A 666 22.27 -13.50 5.12
C SER A 666 22.90 -13.89 3.77
N GLY A 667 24.02 -13.25 3.39
CA GLY A 667 24.84 -13.70 2.26
C GLY A 667 25.98 -12.76 1.84
N THR A 668 27.21 -13.05 2.27
CA THR A 668 28.53 -12.63 1.73
C THR A 668 28.87 -11.12 1.65
N THR A 669 29.76 -10.69 2.57
CA THR A 669 30.42 -9.37 2.70
C THR A 669 31.42 -9.00 1.60
N ASN A 670 31.70 -9.87 0.62
CA ASN A 670 32.79 -9.66 -0.36
C ASN A 670 32.45 -8.69 -1.51
N GLY A 671 31.16 -8.43 -1.80
CA GLY A 671 30.75 -7.55 -2.91
C GLY A 671 30.96 -6.05 -2.65
N GLN A 672 31.07 -5.62 -1.39
CA GLN A 672 31.34 -4.22 -1.02
C GLN A 672 32.77 -3.79 -1.39
N ALA A 673 33.74 -4.71 -1.27
CA ALA A 673 35.16 -4.41 -1.46
C ALA A 673 35.61 -4.35 -2.94
N LEU A 674 34.85 -4.94 -3.87
CA LEU A 674 35.20 -4.97 -5.31
C LEU A 674 34.76 -3.69 -6.03
N ALA A 675 33.58 -3.16 -5.72
CA ALA A 675 33.07 -1.92 -6.31
C ALA A 675 33.83 -0.67 -5.81
N SER A 676 34.39 -0.69 -4.60
CA SER A 676 35.21 0.40 -4.05
C SER A 676 36.67 0.40 -4.55
N ARG A 677 37.07 -0.57 -5.38
CA ARG A 677 38.46 -0.77 -5.83
C ARG A 677 38.71 -0.55 -7.32
N SER A 678 37.69 -0.51 -8.18
CA SER A 678 37.88 -0.24 -9.61
C SER A 678 38.06 1.26 -9.84
N SER A 679 39.22 1.67 -10.32
CA SER A 679 39.52 3.07 -10.66
C SER A 679 38.92 3.50 -12.00
N ASN A 680 38.67 2.52 -12.87
CA ASN A 680 38.07 2.64 -14.19
C ASN A 680 37.24 1.38 -14.54
N PRO A 681 36.41 1.41 -15.60
CA PRO A 681 35.63 0.26 -16.05
C PRO A 681 36.47 -0.95 -16.48
N LEU A 682 37.67 -0.73 -17.04
CA LEU A 682 38.59 -1.80 -17.44
C LEU A 682 39.04 -2.67 -16.24
N ASP A 683 39.21 -2.09 -15.05
CA ASP A 683 39.52 -2.83 -13.82
C ASP A 683 38.43 -3.84 -13.48
N MET A 684 37.15 -3.49 -13.73
CA MET A 684 36.03 -4.41 -13.52
C MET A 684 36.06 -5.57 -14.52
N ILE A 685 36.42 -5.33 -15.79
CA ILE A 685 36.62 -6.40 -16.77
C ILE A 685 37.73 -7.35 -16.30
N VAL A 686 38.86 -6.82 -15.81
CA VAL A 686 39.94 -7.64 -15.25
C VAL A 686 39.46 -8.45 -14.05
N ALA A 687 38.64 -7.86 -13.16
CA ALA A 687 38.05 -8.56 -12.03
C ALA A 687 37.12 -9.71 -12.48
N ILE A 688 36.29 -9.48 -13.50
CA ILE A 688 35.41 -10.50 -14.10
C ILE A 688 36.24 -11.66 -14.63
N LEU A 689 37.29 -11.39 -15.41
CA LEU A 689 38.16 -12.42 -15.99
C LEU A 689 38.91 -13.22 -14.92
N ARG A 690 39.44 -12.56 -13.88
CA ARG A 690 40.13 -13.24 -12.77
C ARG A 690 39.18 -14.08 -11.93
N ASN A 691 37.90 -13.71 -11.91
CA ASN A 691 36.82 -14.36 -11.17
C ASN A 691 37.21 -14.77 -9.73
N PRO A 692 37.67 -13.81 -8.90
CA PRO A 692 38.13 -14.10 -7.55
C PRO A 692 37.00 -14.78 -6.76
N GLY A 693 37.28 -15.94 -6.16
CA GLY A 693 36.29 -16.67 -5.38
C GLY A 693 35.09 -17.22 -6.19
N LYS A 694 35.17 -17.28 -7.52
CA LYS A 694 34.09 -17.76 -8.41
C LYS A 694 32.78 -16.96 -8.30
N LEU A 695 32.89 -15.65 -8.06
CA LEU A 695 31.76 -14.73 -7.89
C LEU A 695 30.95 -14.49 -9.18
N PHE A 696 31.57 -14.64 -10.34
CA PHE A 696 30.95 -14.32 -11.64
C PHE A 696 30.57 -15.59 -12.42
N PRO A 697 29.36 -15.61 -13.03
CA PRO A 697 28.93 -16.70 -13.91
C PRO A 697 29.85 -16.86 -15.13
N LEU A 698 30.07 -18.09 -15.58
CA LEU A 698 30.95 -18.38 -16.72
C LEU A 698 30.49 -17.70 -18.02
N GLY A 699 29.18 -17.52 -18.23
CA GLY A 699 28.66 -16.80 -19.40
C GLY A 699 29.07 -15.32 -19.44
N LEU A 700 29.15 -14.66 -18.28
CA LEU A 700 29.63 -13.28 -18.17
C LEU A 700 31.11 -13.18 -18.57
N ILE A 701 31.93 -14.14 -18.13
CA ILE A 701 33.36 -14.21 -18.47
C ILE A 701 33.55 -14.42 -19.97
N ALA A 702 32.78 -15.33 -20.59
CA ALA A 702 32.83 -15.56 -22.03
C ALA A 702 32.44 -14.32 -22.85
N ASN A 703 31.42 -13.58 -22.39
CA ASN A 703 31.03 -12.31 -23.03
C ASN A 703 32.11 -11.23 -22.86
N ALA A 704 32.78 -11.15 -21.70
CA ALA A 704 33.92 -10.26 -21.50
C ALA A 704 35.08 -10.59 -22.47
N CYS A 705 35.37 -11.87 -22.69
CA CYS A 705 36.36 -12.29 -23.69
C CYS A 705 35.96 -11.83 -25.10
N THR A 706 34.67 -11.96 -25.45
CA THR A 706 34.13 -11.56 -26.76
C THR A 706 34.26 -10.05 -26.99
N LEU A 707 33.96 -9.24 -25.98
CA LEU A 707 34.19 -7.79 -26.03
C LEU A 707 35.67 -7.49 -26.33
N LEU A 708 36.58 -8.07 -25.56
CA LEU A 708 38.02 -7.88 -25.73
C LEU A 708 38.55 -8.36 -27.08
N GLY A 709 37.98 -9.44 -27.64
CA GLY A 709 38.30 -9.91 -28.98
C GLY A 709 37.84 -8.95 -30.07
N THR A 710 36.71 -8.26 -29.84
CA THR A 710 36.18 -7.24 -30.77
C THR A 710 37.02 -5.97 -30.70
N LEU A 711 37.29 -5.47 -29.50
CA LEU A 711 38.13 -4.28 -29.27
C LEU A 711 39.57 -4.47 -29.77
N GLY A 712 40.12 -5.67 -29.61
CA GLY A 712 41.51 -5.95 -29.98
C GLY A 712 41.79 -6.01 -31.48
N LYS A 713 40.76 -5.93 -32.34
CA LYS A 713 40.94 -5.75 -33.79
C LYS A 713 41.41 -4.35 -34.15
N ASP A 714 41.16 -3.38 -33.28
CA ASP A 714 41.65 -2.03 -33.45
C ASP A 714 43.17 -1.96 -33.17
N SER A 715 43.84 -1.06 -33.89
CA SER A 715 45.31 -0.88 -33.84
C SER A 715 45.73 0.40 -33.11
N SER A 716 44.81 1.08 -32.42
CA SER A 716 45.13 2.28 -31.64
C SER A 716 45.97 1.96 -30.40
N GLU A 717 46.60 3.00 -29.85
CA GLU A 717 47.33 2.90 -28.58
C GLU A 717 46.43 2.47 -27.43
N ASP A 718 45.17 2.93 -27.42
CA ASP A 718 44.19 2.58 -26.39
C ASP A 718 43.78 1.10 -26.48
N ALA A 719 43.65 0.55 -27.69
CA ALA A 719 43.44 -0.89 -27.88
C ALA A 719 44.63 -1.71 -27.31
N GLU A 720 45.87 -1.26 -27.54
CA GLU A 720 47.05 -1.91 -26.96
C GLU A 720 47.10 -1.82 -25.43
N ARG A 721 46.68 -0.69 -24.84
CA ARG A 721 46.55 -0.56 -23.37
C ARG A 721 45.55 -1.56 -22.80
N VAL A 722 44.38 -1.71 -23.42
CA VAL A 722 43.36 -2.70 -23.02
C VAL A 722 43.89 -4.13 -23.15
N LYS A 723 44.58 -4.47 -24.27
CA LYS A 723 45.23 -5.77 -24.45
C LYS A 723 46.24 -6.04 -23.35
N GLN A 724 47.11 -5.09 -23.06
CA GLN A 724 48.17 -5.23 -22.06
C GLN A 724 47.59 -5.43 -20.64
N ALA A 725 46.54 -4.70 -20.28
CA ALA A 725 45.90 -4.80 -18.97
C ALA A 725 45.17 -6.13 -18.73
N THR A 726 44.62 -6.74 -19.80
CA THR A 726 43.79 -7.95 -19.71
C THR A 726 44.51 -9.25 -20.09
N ARG A 727 45.65 -9.20 -20.79
CA ARG A 727 46.39 -10.36 -21.32
C ARG A 727 46.65 -11.44 -20.27
N THR A 728 47.24 -11.09 -19.14
CA THR A 728 47.56 -12.06 -18.07
C THR A 728 46.31 -12.76 -17.52
N ALA A 729 45.19 -12.04 -17.41
CA ALA A 729 43.94 -12.61 -16.94
C ALA A 729 43.31 -13.56 -17.99
N LEU A 730 43.39 -13.21 -19.27
CA LEU A 730 42.93 -14.05 -20.39
C LEU A 730 43.76 -15.35 -20.53
N GLU A 731 45.09 -15.25 -20.46
CA GLU A 731 45.98 -16.42 -20.54
C GLU A 731 45.74 -17.41 -19.39
N ALA A 732 45.41 -16.89 -18.20
CA ALA A 732 45.08 -17.73 -17.03
C ALA A 732 43.77 -18.51 -17.18
N LEU A 733 42.87 -18.10 -18.09
CA LEU A 733 41.64 -18.82 -18.39
C LEU A 733 41.88 -20.05 -19.26
N ILE A 734 43.00 -20.12 -19.99
CA ILE A 734 43.31 -21.26 -20.86
C ILE A 734 44.06 -22.33 -20.06
N PRO A 735 43.59 -23.59 -20.04
CA PRO A 735 44.31 -24.66 -19.36
C PRO A 735 45.73 -24.82 -19.95
N LYS A 736 46.77 -24.74 -19.11
CA LYS A 736 48.12 -25.18 -19.49
C LYS A 736 48.07 -26.69 -19.70
N ALA A 737 48.45 -27.14 -20.90
CA ALA A 737 48.46 -28.56 -21.23
C ALA A 737 49.49 -29.30 -20.36
N MET A 738 49.03 -29.99 -19.30
CA MET A 738 49.73 -31.11 -18.67
C MET A 738 48.72 -32.16 -18.20
N GLU A 739 48.93 -33.36 -18.75
CA GLU A 739 48.51 -34.71 -18.34
C GLU A 739 47.06 -34.98 -17.93
N VAL A 740 46.41 -35.75 -18.81
CA VAL A 740 45.19 -36.52 -18.56
C VAL A 740 45.52 -37.57 -17.51
N ASP A 741 44.90 -37.48 -16.34
CA ASP A 741 44.50 -38.67 -15.60
C ASP A 741 43.03 -38.56 -15.23
N GLY A 742 42.31 -39.63 -15.54
CA GLY A 742 40.86 -39.65 -15.70
C GLY A 742 40.11 -39.52 -14.39
N GLU A 743 39.00 -38.79 -14.43
CA GLU A 743 37.82 -39.09 -13.61
C GLU A 743 36.57 -38.57 -14.33
N GLU A 744 35.82 -39.51 -14.90
CA GLU A 744 34.50 -39.29 -15.51
C GLU A 744 33.47 -39.01 -14.41
N GLY A 745 33.00 -37.77 -14.32
CA GLY A 745 31.85 -37.46 -13.48
C GLY A 745 31.57 -35.98 -13.25
N LYS A 746 31.07 -35.25 -14.28
CA LYS A 746 30.19 -34.04 -14.19
C LYS A 746 30.02 -33.37 -15.57
N ALA A 747 29.07 -33.85 -16.37
CA ALA A 747 28.89 -33.44 -17.77
C ALA A 747 28.42 -31.98 -18.00
N THR A 748 27.86 -31.29 -17.01
CA THR A 748 27.38 -29.89 -17.14
C THR A 748 28.45 -28.84 -16.83
N GLY A 749 29.31 -29.09 -15.84
CA GLY A 749 30.44 -28.21 -15.52
C GLY A 749 31.56 -28.23 -16.57
N ALA A 750 31.76 -29.38 -17.23
CA ALA A 750 32.74 -29.53 -18.31
C ALA A 750 32.37 -28.73 -19.57
N LYS A 751 31.08 -28.69 -19.95
CA LYS A 751 30.60 -27.88 -21.09
C LYS A 751 30.75 -26.38 -20.87
N ALA A 752 30.45 -25.89 -19.67
CA ALA A 752 30.54 -24.46 -19.37
C ALA A 752 31.99 -23.97 -19.24
N LYS A 753 32.90 -24.80 -18.69
CA LYS A 753 34.34 -24.52 -18.68
C LYS A 753 34.91 -24.43 -20.11
N ASN A 754 34.46 -25.32 -20.99
CA ASN A 754 34.83 -25.33 -22.40
C ASN A 754 34.45 -24.03 -23.14
N ILE A 755 33.29 -23.41 -22.83
CA ILE A 755 32.85 -22.15 -23.46
C ILE A 755 33.83 -21.00 -23.15
N VAL A 756 34.30 -20.88 -21.91
CA VAL A 756 35.24 -19.81 -21.51
C VAL A 756 36.62 -20.05 -22.13
N ASP A 757 37.11 -21.29 -22.12
CA ASP A 757 38.39 -21.66 -22.72
C ASP A 757 38.41 -21.33 -24.22
N VAL A 758 37.32 -21.66 -24.93
CA VAL A 758 37.16 -21.37 -26.37
C VAL A 758 37.08 -19.86 -26.62
N ALA A 759 36.33 -19.12 -25.80
CA ALA A 759 36.20 -17.67 -25.95
C ALA A 759 37.57 -16.98 -25.74
N ALA A 760 38.30 -17.33 -24.68
CA ALA A 760 39.62 -16.77 -24.39
C ALA A 760 40.65 -17.08 -25.50
N LYS A 761 40.67 -18.32 -26.01
CA LYS A 761 41.52 -18.69 -27.16
C LYS A 761 41.21 -17.85 -28.40
N LYS A 762 39.93 -17.75 -28.77
CA LYS A 762 39.50 -16.94 -29.92
C LYS A 762 39.90 -15.47 -29.77
N THR A 763 39.81 -14.91 -28.55
CA THR A 763 40.25 -13.54 -28.27
C THR A 763 41.75 -13.37 -28.51
N LEU A 764 42.60 -14.27 -28.01
CA LEU A 764 44.05 -14.20 -28.22
C LEU A 764 44.46 -14.45 -29.68
N GLU A 765 43.76 -15.34 -30.37
CA GLU A 765 43.93 -15.57 -31.81
C GLU A 765 43.57 -14.31 -32.61
N ALA A 766 42.45 -13.65 -32.29
CA ALA A 766 42.02 -12.41 -32.91
C ALA A 766 43.03 -11.28 -32.74
N TRP A 767 43.75 -11.22 -31.60
CA TRP A 767 44.82 -10.25 -31.38
C TRP A 767 46.11 -10.57 -32.14
N SER A 768 46.31 -11.83 -32.51
CA SER A 768 47.52 -12.31 -33.20
C SER A 768 47.37 -12.27 -34.73
N ALA A 769 46.15 -12.24 -35.23
CA ALA A 769 45.87 -11.98 -36.63
C ALA A 769 46.29 -10.55 -36.98
N LYS A 770 47.34 -10.39 -37.81
CA LYS A 770 47.64 -9.08 -38.38
C LYS A 770 46.44 -8.62 -39.22
N PRO A 771 46.05 -7.33 -39.13
CA PRO A 771 44.94 -6.78 -39.90
C PRO A 771 45.15 -6.93 -41.41
#